data_AF-A0A497F4B9-F1
#
_entry.id   AF-A0A497F4B9-F1
#
_cell.length_a   1.000
_cell.length_b   1.000
_cell.length_c   1.000
_cell.angle_alpha   90.00
_cell.angle_beta   90.00
_cell.angle_gamma   90.00
#
_symmetry.space_group_name_H-M   'P 1'
#
loop_
_entity.id
_entity.type
_entity.pdbx_description
1 polymer ?
#
loop_
_entity_poly.entity_id
_entity_poly.type
_entity_poly.pdbx_seq_one_letter_code
_entity_poly.pdbx_strand_id
1 'polypeptide(L)'
;MKFLVKSIKTAGVSLEDVEIAVGRLAIEEEWEPMGPTPMPKIETLRSWDMKLLKRYRPFYMPICDLCCLCTYGKCDLTGGKRGSCGLTIDAQQARIVMVACAIGAATHASHARELVELLIERYGEDWPIDMGGEIHVEMPNTRLVVGIKPKTLGDLAFALNYVEEQIVQTLAASHTGQESDYLDFESKALHLGMLDHVAMEIADVAQVITFGFPKGDPDAPLAEIGLGCVDVTKPLILCIGHNVTNSIDIIDFIEKSGLGAPGEMIEVAGLCCTAHDIVRYNKAAKVVGPISYQLKFVRSGAADVIVTDEQCIHTSILHEAQKVKAPVISVSNKALRGLEEVSDKPVDEIVDMLVTGKVPGVAILDLEKAAAVAVLTALRIAPIRKKFKVVPDKEELAKVASKCVKCGSCRRNCPIDLPIDEAVSAAKNGDLSKLAEIHDLCLGCARCESACPRGIPILSLITGAADYKIKTSKFKMRVGRGPILDTEIREVGSPIVLGEIPGVIAFVGCANYPAGGREVAIMAEELLKRRYIVVASGCAAMSIAEYRTEEGTTLYEEYSGAFEAGGLVNVGSCVANAHISGACIKIANIFARRRLRANYEEIADYVLNRVGACGIAWGAMSQKAASIATGFNRLGVPVIVGPQGAKYRRLYLGRKEDIESFTVYDARTGDKVWVGPAPEHLIYAAENKEEAMVMAAKLCLRPNDTTKGRMIKLTHYVELYKKFYGTLPPDLHLFIRTEADIPITHKFEILEYLKKVDWKPWERPVVDPTLLERLIRVKK
;
A
#
# COMPACT_ATOMS: atom_id res chain seq x y z
N MET A 1 -36.18 2.72 0.49
CA MET A 1 -37.45 2.11 0.96
C MET A 1 -38.27 1.72 -0.26
N LYS A 2 -38.88 0.53 -0.25
CA LYS A 2 -39.80 0.08 -1.29
C LYS A 2 -41.23 0.28 -0.81
N PHE A 3 -42.00 1.09 -1.53
CA PHE A 3 -43.42 1.27 -1.28
C PHE A 3 -44.20 0.58 -2.39
N LEU A 4 -45.06 -0.37 -1.99
CA LEU A 4 -46.03 -0.96 -2.90
C LEU A 4 -47.31 -0.13 -2.83
N VAL A 5 -47.60 0.60 -3.90
CA VAL A 5 -48.80 1.42 -4.00
C VAL A 5 -49.75 0.74 -4.97
N LYS A 6 -50.86 0.21 -4.43
CA LYS A 6 -51.88 -0.50 -5.22
C LYS A 6 -52.46 0.32 -6.37
N SER A 7 -52.61 1.63 -6.20
CA SER A 7 -53.03 2.51 -7.28
C SER A 7 -52.67 3.98 -7.05
N ILE A 8 -52.21 4.68 -8.09
CA ILE A 8 -52.00 6.13 -8.11
C ILE A 8 -52.90 6.73 -9.20
N LYS A 9 -53.76 7.69 -8.82
CA LYS A 9 -54.63 8.40 -9.75
C LYS A 9 -54.41 9.90 -9.67
N THR A 10 -54.12 10.53 -10.81
CA THR A 10 -54.13 11.98 -11.01
C THR A 10 -55.07 12.35 -12.15
N ALA A 11 -55.29 13.65 -12.38
CA ALA A 11 -56.16 14.16 -13.44
C ALA A 11 -55.57 13.88 -14.84
N GLY A 12 -55.61 12.62 -15.27
CA GLY A 12 -55.16 12.16 -16.59
C GLY A 12 -54.37 10.86 -16.59
N VAL A 13 -53.93 10.33 -15.45
CA VAL A 13 -53.12 9.09 -15.36
C VAL A 13 -53.62 8.22 -14.20
N SER A 14 -53.83 6.93 -14.48
CA SER A 14 -54.12 5.88 -13.50
C SER A 14 -53.09 4.78 -13.66
N LEU A 15 -52.33 4.50 -12.62
CA LEU A 15 -51.37 3.38 -12.55
C LEU A 15 -51.79 2.43 -11.43
N GLU A 16 -51.77 1.14 -11.69
CA GLU A 16 -52.06 0.06 -10.73
C GLU A 16 -50.77 -0.75 -10.48
N ASP A 17 -50.61 -1.27 -9.26
CA ASP A 17 -49.45 -2.05 -8.82
C ASP A 17 -48.08 -1.38 -9.03
N VAL A 18 -47.96 -0.11 -8.61
CA VAL A 18 -46.72 0.66 -8.75
C VAL A 18 -45.78 0.39 -7.56
N GLU A 19 -44.62 -0.16 -7.84
CA GLU A 19 -43.49 -0.21 -6.89
C GLU A 19 -42.71 1.11 -6.98
N ILE A 20 -42.78 1.93 -5.93
CA ILE A 20 -41.97 3.14 -5.80
C ILE A 20 -40.78 2.83 -4.92
N ALA A 21 -39.59 2.80 -5.52
CA ALA A 21 -38.32 2.82 -4.80
C ALA A 21 -37.92 4.28 -4.53
N VAL A 22 -38.15 4.74 -3.28
CA VAL A 22 -37.60 6.02 -2.83
C VAL A 22 -36.20 5.75 -2.28
N GLY A 23 -35.21 6.50 -2.80
CA GLY A 23 -33.84 6.51 -2.27
C GLY A 23 -33.83 6.67 -0.75
N ARG A 24 -32.87 6.03 -0.09
CA ARG A 24 -32.82 5.87 1.37
C ARG A 24 -32.95 7.22 2.09
N LEU A 25 -34.10 7.47 2.73
CA LEU A 25 -34.23 8.46 3.80
C LEU A 25 -33.45 7.90 4.98
N ALA A 26 -32.22 8.38 5.18
CA ALA A 26 -31.38 8.00 6.31
C ALA A 26 -31.98 8.53 7.62
N ILE A 27 -32.96 7.81 8.16
CA ILE A 27 -33.25 7.88 9.59
C ILE A 27 -32.19 6.98 10.25
N GLU A 28 -30.97 7.51 10.35
CA GLU A 28 -29.91 6.89 11.14
C GLU A 28 -30.26 7.06 12.62
N GLU A 29 -30.26 5.99 13.42
CA GLU A 29 -30.24 6.11 14.88
C GLU A 29 -29.04 6.98 15.28
N GLU A 30 -29.26 8.00 16.10
CA GLU A 30 -28.19 8.88 16.56
C GLU A 30 -27.27 8.11 17.53
N TRP A 31 -26.10 7.68 17.03
CA TRP A 31 -25.10 6.92 17.80
C TRP A 31 -23.94 7.79 18.31
N GLU A 32 -23.74 8.96 17.71
CA GLU A 32 -22.80 10.00 18.12
C GLU A 32 -23.21 11.34 17.47
N PRO A 33 -23.01 12.51 18.10
CA PRO A 33 -23.29 13.80 17.47
C PRO A 33 -22.49 14.00 16.18
N MET A 34 -23.14 14.54 15.14
CA MET A 34 -22.49 14.83 13.87
C MET A 34 -21.38 15.88 14.04
N GLY A 35 -20.18 15.57 13.52
CA GLY A 35 -19.06 16.50 13.44
C GLY A 35 -19.24 17.57 12.36
N PRO A 36 -18.28 18.50 12.24
CA PRO A 36 -18.41 19.69 11.39
C PRO A 36 -18.29 19.40 9.89
N THR A 37 -17.77 18.25 9.48
CA THR A 37 -17.40 17.99 8.07
C THR A 37 -17.91 16.63 7.57
N PRO A 38 -19.24 16.39 7.53
CA PRO A 38 -19.77 15.16 6.94
C PRO A 38 -19.63 15.20 5.42
N MET A 39 -19.13 14.11 4.83
CA MET A 39 -18.94 13.98 3.38
C MET A 39 -18.28 15.23 2.77
N PRO A 40 -17.07 15.60 3.24
CA PRO A 40 -16.44 16.86 2.85
C PRO A 40 -16.30 16.96 1.33
N LYS A 41 -16.62 18.14 0.78
CA LYS A 41 -16.30 18.48 -0.61
C LYS A 41 -14.82 18.85 -0.73
N ILE A 42 -14.32 18.99 -1.95
CA ILE A 42 -12.91 19.29 -2.26
C ILE A 42 -12.37 20.46 -1.43
N GLU A 43 -13.16 21.52 -1.23
CA GLU A 43 -12.78 22.74 -0.51
C GLU A 43 -13.02 22.67 1.01
N THR A 44 -13.81 21.71 1.49
CA THR A 44 -14.33 21.70 2.88
C THR A 44 -13.20 21.67 3.92
N LEU A 45 -12.18 20.85 3.68
CA LEU A 45 -11.04 20.65 4.59
C LEU A 45 -9.79 21.44 4.17
N ARG A 46 -9.91 22.33 3.18
CA ARG A 46 -8.80 23.16 2.69
C ARG A 46 -8.12 23.96 3.81
N SER A 47 -8.90 24.45 4.78
CA SER A 47 -8.36 25.23 5.89
C SER A 47 -7.46 24.41 6.83
N TRP A 48 -7.68 23.10 6.93
CA TRP A 48 -6.80 22.16 7.63
C TRP A 48 -5.56 21.88 6.78
N ASP A 49 -5.76 21.57 5.50
CA ASP A 49 -4.67 21.28 4.56
C ASP A 49 -3.66 22.44 4.49
N MET A 50 -4.13 23.70 4.47
CA MET A 50 -3.24 24.87 4.46
C MET A 50 -2.45 25.03 5.76
N LYS A 51 -2.97 24.59 6.92
CA LYS A 51 -2.20 24.57 8.17
C LYS A 51 -1.08 23.53 8.10
N LEU A 52 -1.39 22.35 7.56
CA LEU A 52 -0.37 21.31 7.30
C LEU A 52 0.69 21.80 6.32
N LEU A 53 0.29 22.34 5.17
CA LEU A 53 1.20 22.77 4.10
C LEU A 53 2.01 24.02 4.48
N LYS A 54 1.51 24.87 5.40
CA LYS A 54 2.31 25.96 5.98
C LYS A 54 3.52 25.42 6.73
N ARG A 55 3.34 24.36 7.52
CA ARG A 55 4.40 23.68 8.27
C ARG A 55 5.27 22.80 7.37
N TYR A 56 4.64 21.97 6.56
CA TYR A 56 5.30 20.99 5.71
C TYR A 56 5.18 21.41 4.26
N ARG A 57 6.02 22.39 3.88
CA ARG A 57 5.93 23.01 2.56
C ARG A 57 6.22 21.96 1.47
N PRO A 58 5.44 21.95 0.38
CA PRO A 58 5.75 21.12 -0.78
C PRO A 58 7.15 21.43 -1.31
N PHE A 59 7.96 20.41 -1.47
CA PHE A 59 9.24 20.46 -2.17
C PHE A 59 9.12 19.66 -3.46
N TYR A 60 9.33 20.32 -4.59
CA TYR A 60 9.20 19.69 -5.90
C TYR A 60 10.55 19.30 -6.50
N MET A 61 10.61 18.09 -7.05
CA MET A 61 11.71 17.52 -7.82
C MET A 61 11.19 17.13 -9.20
N PRO A 62 11.14 18.08 -10.16
CA PRO A 62 10.67 17.79 -11.51
C PRO A 62 11.53 16.70 -12.16
N ILE A 63 10.88 15.62 -12.60
CA ILE A 63 11.52 14.62 -13.50
C ILE A 63 11.25 14.93 -14.98
N CYS A 64 10.42 15.95 -15.24
CA CYS A 64 10.10 16.47 -16.55
C CYS A 64 9.72 17.95 -16.41
N ASP A 65 10.42 18.81 -17.15
CA ASP A 65 10.22 20.26 -17.15
C ASP A 65 9.20 20.72 -18.20
N LEU A 66 8.45 19.78 -18.79
CA LEU A 66 7.48 20.06 -19.84
C LEU A 66 6.05 19.81 -19.36
N CYS A 67 5.11 20.58 -19.90
CA CYS A 67 3.68 20.26 -19.86
C CYS A 67 3.22 19.80 -21.25
N CYS A 68 2.59 18.64 -21.32
CA CYS A 68 2.07 18.03 -22.55
C CYS A 68 0.58 17.66 -22.48
N LEU A 69 -0.20 18.27 -21.57
CA LEU A 69 -1.59 17.87 -21.32
C LEU A 69 -2.61 18.39 -22.35
N CYS A 70 -2.28 19.40 -23.16
CA CYS A 70 -3.20 19.94 -24.16
C CYS A 70 -2.48 20.29 -25.47
N THR A 71 -3.27 20.60 -26.50
CA THR A 71 -2.80 20.87 -27.87
C THR A 71 -2.10 22.22 -28.03
N TYR A 72 -2.17 23.13 -27.05
CA TYR A 72 -1.30 24.30 -27.00
C TYR A 72 0.15 23.95 -26.65
N GLY A 73 0.39 22.77 -26.08
CA GLY A 73 1.72 22.27 -25.73
C GLY A 73 2.44 21.60 -26.90
N LYS A 74 3.64 21.05 -26.69
CA LYS A 74 4.36 20.95 -25.40
C LYS A 74 4.88 22.31 -24.93
N CYS A 75 4.58 22.70 -23.69
CA CYS A 75 5.11 23.92 -23.08
C CYS A 75 6.39 23.61 -22.29
N ASP A 76 7.44 24.39 -22.50
CA ASP A 76 8.65 24.40 -21.66
C ASP A 76 8.44 25.26 -20.41
N LEU A 77 8.55 24.64 -19.23
CA LEU A 77 8.38 25.30 -17.92
C LEU A 77 9.71 25.55 -17.20
N THR A 78 10.85 25.28 -17.86
CA THR A 78 12.19 25.42 -17.28
C THR A 78 12.46 26.85 -16.81
N GLY A 79 13.11 26.99 -15.66
CA GLY A 79 13.51 28.30 -15.12
C GLY A 79 12.34 29.17 -14.69
N GLY A 80 11.20 28.58 -14.34
CA GLY A 80 10.01 29.32 -13.87
C GLY A 80 9.17 29.93 -14.99
N LYS A 81 9.37 29.50 -16.25
CA LYS A 81 8.50 29.85 -17.38
C LYS A 81 7.06 29.40 -17.10
N ARG A 82 6.12 30.09 -17.75
CA ARG A 82 4.72 29.71 -17.77
C ARG A 82 4.39 28.97 -19.06
N GLY A 83 3.53 27.98 -18.97
CA GLY A 83 2.93 27.36 -20.15
C GLY A 83 1.96 28.30 -20.87
N SER A 84 1.46 27.88 -22.02
CA SER A 84 0.54 28.69 -22.85
C SER A 84 -0.74 29.10 -22.10
N CYS A 85 -1.20 28.29 -21.14
CA CYS A 85 -2.34 28.60 -20.27
C CYS A 85 -1.98 29.35 -18.99
N GLY A 86 -0.71 29.74 -18.80
CA GLY A 86 -0.22 30.45 -17.63
C GLY A 86 0.31 29.59 -16.49
N LEU A 87 0.18 28.25 -16.54
CA LEU A 87 0.61 27.36 -15.46
C LEU A 87 2.13 27.39 -15.25
N THR A 88 2.57 27.43 -13.99
CA THR A 88 3.98 27.37 -13.58
C THR A 88 4.44 25.93 -13.34
N ILE A 89 5.76 25.72 -13.21
CA ILE A 89 6.33 24.38 -13.05
C ILE A 89 5.91 23.70 -11.74
N ASP A 90 5.83 24.43 -10.64
CA ASP A 90 5.37 23.95 -9.32
C ASP A 90 3.91 23.50 -9.37
N ALA A 91 3.03 24.33 -9.93
CA ALA A 91 1.62 23.99 -10.14
C ALA A 91 1.47 22.79 -11.09
N GLN A 92 2.32 22.67 -12.12
CA GLN A 92 2.34 21.48 -12.96
C GLN A 92 2.79 20.23 -12.21
N GLN A 93 3.85 20.29 -11.39
CA GLN A 93 4.26 19.13 -10.59
C GLN A 93 3.15 18.73 -9.61
N ALA A 94 2.58 19.70 -8.88
CA ALA A 94 1.45 19.50 -7.97
C ALA A 94 0.26 18.84 -8.68
N ARG A 95 -0.09 19.34 -9.88
CA ARG A 95 -1.15 18.77 -10.72
C ARG A 95 -0.89 17.32 -11.10
N ILE A 96 0.34 16.98 -11.50
CA ILE A 96 0.70 15.60 -11.85
C ILE A 96 0.68 14.68 -10.62
N VAL A 97 1.06 15.18 -9.44
CA VAL A 97 0.94 14.44 -8.17
C VAL A 97 -0.51 14.22 -7.79
N MET A 98 -1.36 15.25 -7.90
CA MET A 98 -2.81 15.13 -7.71
C MET A 98 -3.41 14.10 -8.67
N VAL A 99 -3.04 14.12 -9.96
CA VAL A 99 -3.49 13.12 -10.94
C VAL A 99 -3.00 11.71 -10.57
N ALA A 100 -1.77 11.56 -10.07
CA ALA A 100 -1.29 10.28 -9.56
C ALA A 100 -2.14 9.81 -8.36
N CYS A 101 -2.47 10.71 -7.43
CA CYS A 101 -3.36 10.38 -6.32
C CYS A 101 -4.78 10.03 -6.80
N ALA A 102 -5.28 10.68 -7.86
CA ALA A 102 -6.59 10.40 -8.44
C ALA A 102 -6.63 9.00 -9.08
N ILE A 103 -5.58 8.63 -9.80
CA ILE A 103 -5.42 7.27 -10.34
C ILE A 103 -5.40 6.26 -9.19
N GLY A 104 -4.62 6.52 -8.13
CA GLY A 104 -4.54 5.65 -6.95
C GLY A 104 -5.90 5.45 -6.27
N ALA A 105 -6.57 6.54 -5.92
CA ALA A 105 -7.89 6.54 -5.29
C ALA A 105 -8.96 5.88 -6.17
N ALA A 106 -9.00 6.20 -7.47
CA ALA A 106 -9.92 5.57 -8.41
C ALA A 106 -9.69 4.05 -8.52
N THR A 107 -8.43 3.62 -8.40
CA THR A 107 -8.08 2.20 -8.48
C THR A 107 -8.64 1.42 -7.28
N HIS A 108 -8.48 1.93 -6.06
CA HIS A 108 -9.08 1.26 -4.88
C HIS A 108 -10.60 1.43 -4.83
N ALA A 109 -11.14 2.58 -5.22
CA ALA A 109 -12.59 2.80 -5.28
C ALA A 109 -13.26 1.87 -6.29
N SER A 110 -12.67 1.69 -7.48
CA SER A 110 -13.20 0.78 -8.48
C SER A 110 -13.11 -0.69 -8.06
N HIS A 111 -12.04 -1.10 -7.39
CA HIS A 111 -11.97 -2.43 -6.76
C HIS A 111 -13.08 -2.61 -5.73
N ALA A 112 -13.25 -1.63 -4.83
CA ALA A 112 -14.29 -1.66 -3.80
C ALA A 112 -15.70 -1.74 -4.41
N ARG A 113 -15.96 -0.97 -5.47
CA ARG A 113 -17.23 -0.95 -6.18
C ARG A 113 -17.59 -2.30 -6.78
N GLU A 114 -16.71 -2.89 -7.58
CA GLU A 114 -16.97 -4.18 -8.22
C GLU A 114 -17.14 -5.29 -7.18
N LEU A 115 -16.33 -5.26 -6.12
CA LEU A 115 -16.45 -6.21 -5.02
C LEU A 115 -17.80 -6.06 -4.31
N VAL A 116 -18.17 -4.85 -3.89
CA VAL A 116 -19.44 -4.61 -3.18
C VAL A 116 -20.65 -4.98 -4.04
N GLU A 117 -20.66 -4.63 -5.34
CA GLU A 117 -21.76 -4.99 -6.24
C GLU A 117 -21.90 -6.51 -6.38
N LEU A 118 -20.81 -7.22 -6.64
CA LEU A 118 -20.81 -8.68 -6.74
C LEU A 118 -21.25 -9.34 -5.42
N LEU A 119 -20.81 -8.81 -4.28
CA LEU A 119 -21.18 -9.35 -2.98
C LEU A 119 -22.66 -9.06 -2.65
N ILE A 120 -23.20 -7.90 -3.03
CA ILE A 120 -24.63 -7.61 -2.92
C ILE A 120 -25.43 -8.56 -3.80
N GLU A 121 -24.97 -8.87 -5.01
CA GLU A 121 -25.62 -9.84 -5.89
C GLU A 121 -25.64 -11.25 -5.28
N ARG A 122 -24.51 -11.69 -4.69
CA ARG A 122 -24.36 -13.03 -4.11
C ARG A 122 -25.04 -13.22 -2.75
N TYR A 123 -24.99 -12.21 -1.88
CA TYR A 123 -25.34 -12.33 -0.47
C TYR A 123 -26.50 -11.42 -0.04
N GLY A 124 -26.90 -10.45 -0.88
CA GLY A 124 -27.95 -9.48 -0.62
C GLY A 124 -27.44 -8.18 0.00
N GLU A 125 -28.17 -7.09 -0.27
CA GLU A 125 -27.84 -5.74 0.22
C GLU A 125 -27.82 -5.65 1.76
N ASP A 126 -28.70 -6.42 2.42
CA ASP A 126 -28.87 -6.43 3.87
C ASP A 126 -27.83 -7.31 4.61
N TRP A 127 -26.84 -7.88 3.91
CA TRP A 127 -25.80 -8.68 4.55
C TRP A 127 -25.05 -7.86 5.62
N PRO A 128 -24.97 -8.33 6.87
CA PRO A 128 -24.52 -7.51 7.99
C PRO A 128 -23.00 -7.32 7.99
N ILE A 129 -22.57 -6.12 8.40
CA ILE A 129 -21.17 -5.85 8.75
C ILE A 129 -20.93 -6.37 10.17
N ASP A 130 -20.52 -7.63 10.25
CA ASP A 130 -20.12 -8.28 11.51
C ASP A 130 -18.61 -8.49 11.56
N MET A 131 -17.93 -7.66 12.35
CA MET A 131 -16.47 -7.74 12.57
C MET A 131 -16.10 -8.53 13.84
N GLY A 132 -17.04 -9.25 14.45
CA GLY A 132 -16.83 -10.02 15.68
C GLY A 132 -16.93 -9.17 16.96
N GLY A 133 -16.69 -9.81 18.11
CA GLY A 133 -16.95 -9.23 19.43
C GLY A 133 -15.93 -8.20 19.93
N GLU A 134 -14.75 -8.12 19.31
CA GLU A 134 -13.63 -7.28 19.78
C GLU A 134 -13.38 -6.04 18.91
N ILE A 135 -14.26 -5.77 17.94
CA ILE A 135 -14.18 -4.64 17.01
C ILE A 135 -15.52 -3.88 17.04
N HIS A 136 -15.64 -2.84 17.88
CA HIS A 136 -16.83 -1.96 17.98
C HIS A 136 -16.67 -0.61 17.26
N VAL A 137 -15.46 -0.33 16.79
CA VAL A 137 -15.16 0.71 15.82
C VAL A 137 -14.79 0.02 14.50
N GLU A 138 -15.80 -0.53 13.83
CA GLU A 138 -15.70 -1.42 12.66
C GLU A 138 -15.10 -0.73 11.43
N MET A 139 -15.49 0.54 11.21
CA MET A 139 -15.13 1.31 10.00
C MET A 139 -14.71 2.75 10.36
N PRO A 140 -13.56 2.93 11.03
CA PRO A 140 -13.11 4.23 11.51
C PRO A 140 -12.92 5.28 10.40
N ASN A 141 -12.42 4.93 9.21
CA ASN A 141 -12.24 5.90 8.13
C ASN A 141 -13.59 6.38 7.59
N THR A 142 -14.52 5.46 7.36
CA THR A 142 -15.86 5.74 6.83
C THR A 142 -16.66 6.59 7.81
N ARG A 143 -16.68 6.22 9.09
CA ARG A 143 -17.34 7.03 10.13
C ARG A 143 -16.71 8.43 10.25
N LEU A 144 -15.39 8.54 10.09
CA LEU A 144 -14.66 9.80 10.21
C LEU A 144 -14.95 10.77 9.06
N VAL A 145 -15.08 10.25 7.85
CA VAL A 145 -15.21 11.04 6.62
C VAL A 145 -16.68 11.21 6.22
N VAL A 146 -17.41 10.10 6.13
CA VAL A 146 -18.80 10.08 5.63
C VAL A 146 -19.78 10.46 6.75
N GLY A 147 -19.45 10.13 8.00
CA GLY A 147 -20.31 10.46 9.14
C GLY A 147 -21.45 9.48 9.38
N ILE A 148 -21.39 8.30 8.76
CA ILE A 148 -22.35 7.20 8.98
C ILE A 148 -21.71 6.06 9.76
N LYS A 149 -22.51 5.22 10.41
CA LYS A 149 -22.09 3.91 10.95
C LYS A 149 -22.67 2.81 10.05
N PRO A 150 -21.89 2.30 9.08
CA PRO A 150 -22.35 1.24 8.20
C PRO A 150 -22.77 -0.01 9.00
N LYS A 151 -23.90 -0.60 8.63
CA LYS A 151 -24.45 -1.83 9.22
C LYS A 151 -24.55 -2.98 8.19
N THR A 152 -24.57 -2.67 6.90
CA THR A 152 -24.86 -3.61 5.79
C THR A 152 -23.98 -3.36 4.56
N LEU A 153 -23.91 -4.30 3.62
CA LEU A 153 -23.27 -4.09 2.31
C LEU A 153 -23.87 -2.90 1.54
N GLY A 154 -25.19 -2.66 1.64
CA GLY A 154 -25.85 -1.49 1.05
C GLY A 154 -25.33 -0.15 1.58
N ASP A 155 -24.93 -0.08 2.85
CA ASP A 155 -24.29 1.11 3.41
C ASP A 155 -22.93 1.41 2.78
N LEU A 156 -22.20 0.36 2.40
CA LEU A 156 -20.90 0.48 1.73
C LEU A 156 -21.06 1.07 0.33
N ALA A 157 -22.07 0.61 -0.42
CA ALA A 157 -22.39 1.16 -1.73
C ALA A 157 -22.76 2.66 -1.66
N PHE A 158 -23.48 3.08 -0.62
CA PHE A 158 -23.78 4.49 -0.37
C PHE A 158 -22.52 5.32 -0.13
N ALA A 159 -21.60 4.85 0.73
CA ALA A 159 -20.34 5.54 1.00
C ALA A 159 -19.46 5.63 -0.27
N LEU A 160 -19.45 4.58 -1.10
CA LEU A 160 -18.73 4.59 -2.38
C LEU A 160 -19.27 5.62 -3.37
N ASN A 161 -20.59 5.86 -3.43
CA ASN A 161 -21.15 6.90 -4.30
C ASN A 161 -20.53 8.27 -4.01
N TYR A 162 -20.35 8.61 -2.73
CA TYR A 162 -19.66 9.84 -2.32
C TYR A 162 -18.19 9.84 -2.76
N VAL A 163 -17.47 8.74 -2.53
CA VAL A 163 -16.05 8.61 -2.90
C VAL A 163 -15.87 8.81 -4.41
N GLU A 164 -16.67 8.14 -5.22
CA GLU A 164 -16.65 8.20 -6.68
C GLU A 164 -16.97 9.61 -7.19
N GLU A 165 -18.00 10.26 -6.63
CA GLU A 165 -18.32 11.65 -6.97
C GLU A 165 -17.11 12.57 -6.73
N GLN A 166 -16.49 12.49 -5.56
CA GLN A 166 -15.37 13.37 -5.21
C GLN A 166 -14.11 13.11 -6.03
N ILE A 167 -13.85 11.86 -6.43
CA ILE A 167 -12.76 11.51 -7.36
C ILE A 167 -13.01 12.18 -8.71
N VAL A 168 -14.22 12.11 -9.25
CA VAL A 168 -14.59 12.75 -10.53
C VAL A 168 -14.40 14.27 -10.45
N GLN A 169 -14.90 14.91 -9.39
CA GLN A 169 -14.74 16.35 -9.20
C GLN A 169 -13.26 16.76 -9.15
N THR A 170 -12.41 15.96 -8.50
CA THR A 170 -10.98 16.28 -8.39
C THR A 170 -10.23 16.03 -9.70
N LEU A 171 -10.58 14.97 -10.43
CA LEU A 171 -10.01 14.73 -11.76
C LEU A 171 -10.39 15.87 -12.73
N ALA A 172 -11.63 16.36 -12.67
CA ALA A 172 -12.07 17.51 -13.47
C ALA A 172 -11.23 18.76 -13.17
N ALA A 173 -10.80 18.98 -11.93
CA ALA A 173 -9.91 20.09 -11.54
C ALA A 173 -8.50 19.98 -12.16
N SER A 174 -8.11 18.83 -12.70
CA SER A 174 -6.84 18.66 -13.44
C SER A 174 -6.89 19.16 -14.89
N HIS A 175 -8.10 19.41 -15.41
CA HIS A 175 -8.29 19.87 -16.78
C HIS A 175 -7.58 21.21 -17.03
N THR A 176 -7.17 21.45 -18.27
CA THR A 176 -6.55 22.71 -18.68
C THR A 176 -7.46 23.90 -18.37
N GLY A 177 -6.93 24.92 -17.69
CA GLY A 177 -7.66 26.15 -17.35
C GLY A 177 -8.50 26.09 -16.07
N GLN A 178 -8.31 25.08 -15.21
CA GLN A 178 -8.97 24.96 -13.92
C GLN A 178 -8.10 25.55 -12.80
N GLU A 179 -7.60 24.70 -11.89
CA GLU A 179 -6.72 25.13 -10.80
C GLU A 179 -5.37 25.64 -11.34
N SER A 180 -4.83 26.64 -10.66
CA SER A 180 -3.56 27.29 -11.00
C SER A 180 -2.60 27.41 -9.82
N ASP A 181 -3.11 27.32 -8.59
CA ASP A 181 -2.29 27.38 -7.38
C ASP A 181 -1.78 25.99 -6.99
N TYR A 182 -0.49 25.88 -6.71
CA TYR A 182 0.15 24.61 -6.39
C TYR A 182 -0.26 24.07 -5.02
N LEU A 183 -0.55 24.94 -4.02
CA LEU A 183 -1.02 24.50 -2.71
C LEU A 183 -2.46 23.98 -2.80
N ASP A 184 -3.27 24.56 -3.67
CA ASP A 184 -4.62 24.07 -3.93
C ASP A 184 -4.65 22.74 -4.69
N PHE A 185 -3.67 22.47 -5.56
CA PHE A 185 -3.46 21.11 -6.09
C PHE A 185 -3.05 20.13 -4.99
N GLU A 186 -2.21 20.54 -4.04
CA GLU A 186 -1.79 19.69 -2.92
C GLU A 186 -2.94 19.42 -1.94
N SER A 187 -3.79 20.40 -1.62
CA SER A 187 -5.02 20.19 -0.83
C SER A 187 -5.97 19.19 -1.51
N LYS A 188 -6.09 19.26 -2.84
CA LYS A 188 -6.85 18.27 -3.63
C LYS A 188 -6.20 16.88 -3.61
N ALA A 189 -4.87 16.78 -3.63
CA ALA A 189 -4.17 15.52 -3.47
C ALA A 189 -4.41 14.90 -2.08
N LEU A 190 -4.35 15.72 -1.02
CA LEU A 190 -4.72 15.34 0.35
C LEU A 190 -6.17 14.85 0.41
N HIS A 191 -7.09 15.54 -0.27
CA HIS A 191 -8.48 15.11 -0.39
C HIS A 191 -8.63 13.72 -1.00
N LEU A 192 -7.98 13.47 -2.13
CA LEU A 192 -7.96 12.15 -2.76
C LEU A 192 -7.36 11.06 -1.86
N GLY A 193 -6.30 11.36 -1.11
CA GLY A 193 -5.70 10.41 -0.17
C GLY A 193 -6.63 10.02 0.98
N MET A 194 -7.45 10.95 1.48
CA MET A 194 -8.49 10.65 2.47
C MET A 194 -9.58 9.73 1.89
N LEU A 195 -10.06 10.04 0.69
CA LEU A 195 -11.07 9.22 -0.01
C LEU A 195 -10.55 7.82 -0.30
N ASP A 196 -9.26 7.71 -0.64
CA ASP A 196 -8.58 6.44 -0.87
C ASP A 196 -8.64 5.53 0.36
N HIS A 197 -8.42 6.09 1.56
CA HIS A 197 -8.52 5.32 2.81
C HIS A 197 -9.95 4.82 3.08
N VAL A 198 -10.97 5.57 2.70
CA VAL A 198 -12.38 5.13 2.78
C VAL A 198 -12.66 4.00 1.78
N ALA A 199 -12.24 4.14 0.53
CA ALA A 199 -12.39 3.10 -0.49
C ALA A 199 -11.70 1.79 -0.10
N MET A 200 -10.46 1.89 0.40
CA MET A 200 -9.69 0.75 0.90
C MET A 200 -10.38 0.06 2.09
N GLU A 201 -10.93 0.83 3.04
CA GLU A 201 -11.67 0.28 4.18
C GLU A 201 -12.91 -0.48 3.73
N ILE A 202 -13.67 0.09 2.78
CA ILE A 202 -14.85 -0.53 2.22
C ILE A 202 -14.49 -1.84 1.52
N ALA A 203 -13.46 -1.84 0.67
CA ALA A 203 -13.00 -3.04 -0.02
C ALA A 203 -12.64 -4.15 0.97
N ASP A 204 -11.77 -3.88 1.95
CA ASP A 204 -11.30 -4.92 2.85
C ASP A 204 -12.39 -5.41 3.80
N VAL A 205 -13.22 -4.52 4.34
CA VAL A 205 -14.33 -4.92 5.22
C VAL A 205 -15.34 -5.77 4.47
N ALA A 206 -15.70 -5.41 3.22
CA ALA A 206 -16.64 -6.18 2.42
C ALA A 206 -16.17 -7.62 2.21
N GLN A 207 -14.91 -7.83 1.81
CA GLN A 207 -14.37 -9.20 1.66
C GLN A 207 -14.20 -9.94 2.99
N VAL A 208 -13.87 -9.24 4.08
CA VAL A 208 -13.72 -9.87 5.40
C VAL A 208 -15.03 -10.47 5.89
N ILE A 209 -16.13 -9.72 5.78
CA ILE A 209 -17.43 -10.16 6.32
C ILE A 209 -18.11 -11.21 5.44
N THR A 210 -17.81 -11.28 4.14
CA THR A 210 -18.44 -12.24 3.22
C THR A 210 -17.64 -13.51 3.02
N PHE A 211 -16.31 -13.42 2.94
CA PHE A 211 -15.43 -14.58 2.72
C PHE A 211 -14.84 -15.17 3.98
N GLY A 212 -15.21 -14.64 5.16
CA GLY A 212 -14.77 -15.19 6.44
C GLY A 212 -13.28 -15.03 6.70
N PHE A 213 -12.67 -13.95 6.17
CA PHE A 213 -11.26 -13.67 6.45
C PHE A 213 -11.02 -13.41 7.94
N PRO A 214 -9.75 -13.51 8.41
CA PRO A 214 -9.41 -13.17 9.78
C PRO A 214 -9.90 -11.77 10.18
N LYS A 215 -10.47 -11.67 11.40
CA LYS A 215 -11.07 -10.46 11.98
C LYS A 215 -10.22 -9.94 13.13
N GLY A 216 -9.00 -9.53 12.83
CA GLY A 216 -8.01 -9.12 13.83
C GLY A 216 -7.45 -10.31 14.62
N ASP A 217 -7.16 -11.42 13.96
CA ASP A 217 -6.57 -12.59 14.61
C ASP A 217 -5.04 -12.43 14.79
N PRO A 218 -4.51 -12.27 16.01
CA PRO A 218 -3.05 -12.18 16.22
C PRO A 218 -2.34 -13.50 15.87
N ASP A 219 -3.05 -14.62 15.93
CA ASP A 219 -2.55 -15.97 15.65
C ASP A 219 -2.95 -16.47 14.25
N ALA A 220 -3.31 -15.53 13.35
CA ALA A 220 -3.61 -15.84 11.95
C ALA A 220 -2.53 -16.78 11.39
N PRO A 221 -2.92 -17.83 10.65
CA PRO A 221 -2.03 -18.93 10.32
C PRO A 221 -0.84 -18.47 9.47
N LEU A 222 0.23 -19.24 9.50
CA LEU A 222 1.35 -19.05 8.57
C LEU A 222 1.05 -19.76 7.24
N ALA A 223 1.16 -19.03 6.13
CA ALA A 223 1.09 -19.54 4.77
C ALA A 223 2.49 -19.61 4.14
N GLU A 224 2.68 -20.53 3.19
CA GLU A 224 3.94 -20.64 2.47
C GLU A 224 4.11 -19.53 1.42
N ILE A 225 5.32 -18.99 1.34
CA ILE A 225 5.70 -17.96 0.37
C ILE A 225 7.05 -18.26 -0.30
N GLY A 226 7.20 -17.85 -1.56
CA GLY A 226 8.48 -17.78 -2.28
C GLY A 226 8.43 -18.42 -3.66
N LEU A 227 9.44 -18.18 -4.49
CA LEU A 227 9.46 -18.70 -5.86
C LEU A 227 9.47 -20.24 -5.95
N GLY A 228 9.89 -20.91 -4.88
CA GLY A 228 9.93 -22.37 -4.78
C GLY A 228 8.75 -22.99 -4.03
N CYS A 229 7.76 -22.22 -3.56
CA CYS A 229 6.72 -22.70 -2.64
C CYS A 229 5.66 -23.65 -3.24
N VAL A 230 5.62 -23.79 -4.56
CA VAL A 230 4.64 -24.64 -5.28
C VAL A 230 5.22 -26.01 -5.63
N ASP A 231 4.40 -27.05 -5.61
CA ASP A 231 4.75 -28.36 -6.17
C ASP A 231 4.57 -28.38 -7.68
N VAL A 232 5.67 -28.17 -8.41
CA VAL A 232 5.70 -28.18 -9.89
C VAL A 232 5.39 -29.55 -10.52
N THR A 233 5.21 -30.61 -9.72
CA THR A 233 4.75 -31.91 -10.23
C THR A 233 3.23 -31.95 -10.43
N LYS A 234 2.49 -30.99 -9.88
CA LYS A 234 1.03 -30.85 -9.99
C LYS A 234 0.68 -29.75 -11.00
N PRO A 235 -0.52 -29.81 -11.62
CA PRO A 235 -1.05 -28.69 -12.39
C PRO A 235 -1.08 -27.42 -11.55
N LEU A 236 -0.59 -26.30 -12.08
CA LEU A 236 -0.53 -25.02 -11.37
C LEU A 236 -1.35 -23.93 -12.04
N ILE A 237 -2.28 -23.36 -11.29
CA ILE A 237 -3.02 -22.13 -11.65
C ILE A 237 -2.38 -20.95 -10.91
N LEU A 238 -1.89 -19.97 -11.67
CA LEU A 238 -1.29 -18.76 -11.14
C LEU A 238 -2.24 -17.57 -11.28
N CYS A 239 -2.68 -17.02 -10.16
CA CYS A 239 -3.50 -15.81 -10.11
C CYS A 239 -2.61 -14.58 -9.89
N ILE A 240 -2.69 -13.58 -10.77
CA ILE A 240 -1.87 -12.36 -10.67
C ILE A 240 -2.80 -11.16 -10.59
N GLY A 241 -2.77 -10.44 -9.47
CA GLY A 241 -3.85 -9.50 -9.25
C GLY A 241 -4.08 -8.81 -7.92
N HIS A 242 -5.31 -8.33 -7.75
CA HIS A 242 -5.85 -7.63 -6.59
C HIS A 242 -7.23 -8.14 -6.15
N ASN A 243 -8.22 -8.17 -7.04
CA ASN A 243 -9.54 -8.69 -6.71
C ASN A 243 -9.41 -10.20 -6.46
N VAL A 244 -9.99 -10.68 -5.37
CA VAL A 244 -9.82 -12.08 -4.93
C VAL A 244 -10.97 -12.97 -5.38
N THR A 245 -12.10 -12.39 -5.78
CA THR A 245 -13.34 -13.11 -6.11
C THR A 245 -13.12 -14.19 -7.16
N ASN A 246 -12.36 -13.88 -8.21
CA ASN A 246 -11.97 -14.82 -9.25
C ASN A 246 -11.16 -16.01 -8.72
N SER A 247 -10.30 -15.79 -7.73
CA SER A 247 -9.42 -16.81 -7.17
C SER A 247 -10.15 -17.66 -6.13
N ILE A 248 -11.12 -17.08 -5.41
CA ILE A 248 -12.07 -17.79 -4.55
C ILE A 248 -12.93 -18.73 -5.40
N ASP A 249 -13.50 -18.25 -6.51
CA ASP A 249 -14.32 -19.09 -7.39
C ASP A 249 -13.51 -20.27 -7.97
N ILE A 250 -12.22 -20.08 -8.25
CA ILE A 250 -11.31 -21.17 -8.64
C ILE A 250 -11.18 -22.21 -7.52
N ILE A 251 -10.92 -21.78 -6.29
CA ILE A 251 -10.76 -22.68 -5.13
C ILE A 251 -12.07 -23.45 -4.88
N ASP A 252 -13.18 -22.72 -4.85
CA ASP A 252 -14.53 -23.27 -4.69
C ASP A 252 -14.85 -24.31 -5.77
N PHE A 253 -14.51 -24.04 -7.03
CA PHE A 253 -14.74 -24.99 -8.12
C PHE A 253 -13.89 -26.26 -7.96
N ILE A 254 -12.62 -26.14 -7.53
CA ILE A 254 -11.75 -27.29 -7.26
C ILE A 254 -12.39 -28.18 -6.17
N GLU A 255 -12.80 -27.57 -5.05
CA GLU A 255 -13.38 -28.29 -3.91
C GLU A 255 -14.73 -28.93 -4.28
N LYS A 256 -15.63 -28.17 -4.92
CA LYS A 256 -16.95 -28.67 -5.37
C LYS A 256 -16.84 -29.77 -6.44
N SER A 257 -15.76 -29.78 -7.23
CA SER A 257 -15.50 -30.82 -8.23
C SER A 257 -14.84 -32.07 -7.66
N GLY A 258 -14.63 -32.16 -6.33
CA GLY A 258 -14.02 -33.31 -5.68
C GLY A 258 -12.52 -33.46 -5.96
N LEU A 259 -11.84 -32.37 -6.32
CA LEU A 259 -10.39 -32.34 -6.59
C LEU A 259 -9.56 -32.02 -5.33
N GLY A 260 -10.22 -31.87 -4.18
CA GLY A 260 -9.58 -31.61 -2.89
C GLY A 260 -9.29 -30.13 -2.65
N ALA A 261 -8.47 -29.83 -1.65
CA ALA A 261 -8.01 -28.48 -1.36
C ALA A 261 -6.87 -28.05 -2.31
N PRO A 262 -6.59 -26.73 -2.45
CA PRO A 262 -5.39 -26.26 -3.15
C PRO A 262 -4.13 -26.97 -2.64
N GLY A 263 -3.32 -27.46 -3.57
CA GLY A 263 -2.11 -28.21 -3.29
C GLY A 263 -2.30 -29.72 -3.17
N GLU A 264 -3.53 -30.27 -3.15
CA GLU A 264 -3.75 -31.73 -3.17
C GLU A 264 -3.59 -32.30 -4.59
N MET A 265 -4.53 -31.96 -5.49
CA MET A 265 -4.48 -32.35 -6.91
C MET A 265 -4.02 -31.22 -7.83
N ILE A 266 -4.33 -29.96 -7.48
CA ILE A 266 -4.02 -28.76 -8.27
C ILE A 266 -3.44 -27.71 -7.32
N GLU A 267 -2.32 -27.12 -7.70
CA GLU A 267 -1.74 -25.97 -7.01
C GLU A 267 -2.46 -24.69 -7.42
N VAL A 268 -2.79 -23.85 -6.44
CA VAL A 268 -3.28 -22.48 -6.65
C VAL A 268 -2.31 -21.53 -5.97
N ALA A 269 -1.72 -20.63 -6.73
CA ALA A 269 -0.75 -19.68 -6.22
C ALA A 269 -1.03 -18.26 -6.69
N GLY A 270 -0.68 -17.28 -5.87
CA GLY A 270 -0.92 -15.86 -6.13
C GLY A 270 0.35 -15.03 -6.30
N LEU A 271 0.25 -13.94 -7.06
CA LEU A 271 1.22 -12.83 -7.10
C LEU A 271 0.53 -11.50 -6.79
N CYS A 272 1.22 -10.61 -6.07
CA CYS A 272 0.68 -9.32 -5.61
C CYS A 272 -0.47 -9.44 -4.60
N CYS A 273 -1.40 -8.48 -4.57
CA CYS A 273 -2.34 -8.34 -3.47
C CYS A 273 -3.41 -9.45 -3.44
N THR A 274 -3.81 -10.01 -4.60
CA THR A 274 -4.67 -11.21 -4.64
C THR A 274 -4.02 -12.40 -3.94
N ALA A 275 -2.68 -12.51 -3.93
CA ALA A 275 -2.00 -13.59 -3.22
C ALA A 275 -2.19 -13.55 -1.70
N HIS A 276 -2.25 -12.34 -1.12
CA HIS A 276 -2.59 -12.17 0.30
C HIS A 276 -4.01 -12.62 0.57
N ASP A 277 -4.96 -12.21 -0.27
CA ASP A 277 -6.37 -12.44 -0.03
C ASP A 277 -6.77 -13.91 -0.32
N ILE A 278 -6.09 -14.58 -1.26
CA ILE A 278 -6.22 -16.02 -1.49
C ILE A 278 -5.89 -16.82 -0.22
N VAL A 279 -4.78 -16.50 0.47
CA VAL A 279 -4.40 -17.23 1.69
C VAL A 279 -5.16 -16.81 2.93
N ARG A 280 -5.88 -15.67 2.88
CA ARG A 280 -6.91 -15.31 3.88
C ARG A 280 -8.16 -16.16 3.73
N TYR A 281 -8.49 -16.57 2.51
CA TYR A 281 -9.58 -17.51 2.24
C TYR A 281 -9.19 -18.95 2.56
N ASN A 282 -8.10 -19.43 1.96
CA ASN A 282 -7.62 -20.80 2.13
C ASN A 282 -6.08 -20.84 2.22
N LYS A 283 -5.57 -21.09 3.42
CA LYS A 283 -4.12 -21.13 3.70
C LYS A 283 -3.34 -22.21 2.95
N ALA A 284 -4.02 -23.19 2.33
CA ALA A 284 -3.37 -24.25 1.57
C ALA A 284 -2.80 -23.73 0.24
N ALA A 285 -3.41 -22.68 -0.31
CA ALA A 285 -2.87 -21.95 -1.45
C ALA A 285 -1.53 -21.26 -1.13
N LYS A 286 -0.80 -20.87 -2.18
CA LYS A 286 0.60 -20.42 -2.05
C LYS A 286 0.79 -18.97 -2.46
N VAL A 287 1.72 -18.28 -1.81
CA VAL A 287 2.13 -16.92 -2.21
C VAL A 287 3.44 -16.99 -2.98
N VAL A 288 3.43 -16.68 -4.28
CA VAL A 288 4.67 -16.68 -5.06
C VAL A 288 5.56 -15.50 -4.67
N GLY A 289 4.97 -14.33 -4.42
CA GLY A 289 5.68 -13.16 -3.94
C GLY A 289 5.21 -11.82 -4.53
N PRO A 290 6.05 -10.78 -4.44
CA PRO A 290 5.68 -9.41 -4.83
C PRO A 290 5.68 -9.21 -6.36
N ILE A 291 5.29 -8.00 -6.81
CA ILE A 291 5.23 -7.63 -8.23
C ILE A 291 6.53 -7.91 -9.02
N SER A 292 7.70 -7.75 -8.38
CA SER A 292 9.01 -7.93 -9.03
C SER A 292 9.29 -9.38 -9.45
N TYR A 293 8.45 -10.33 -9.04
CA TYR A 293 8.58 -11.75 -9.35
C TYR A 293 7.72 -12.20 -10.53
N GLN A 294 6.76 -11.39 -11.00
CA GLN A 294 5.80 -11.80 -12.03
C GLN A 294 6.48 -12.40 -13.27
N LEU A 295 7.38 -11.64 -13.92
CA LEU A 295 8.04 -12.15 -15.11
C LEU A 295 9.04 -13.28 -14.81
N LYS A 296 9.69 -13.26 -13.64
CA LYS A 296 10.62 -14.33 -13.23
C LYS A 296 9.88 -15.66 -13.12
N PHE A 297 8.71 -15.65 -12.47
CA PHE A 297 7.91 -16.84 -12.25
C PHE A 297 7.19 -17.31 -13.51
N VAL A 298 6.63 -16.40 -14.31
CA VAL A 298 6.03 -16.79 -15.60
C VAL A 298 7.08 -17.41 -16.53
N ARG A 299 8.28 -16.84 -16.61
CA ARG A 299 9.36 -17.37 -17.46
C ARG A 299 9.99 -18.65 -16.95
N SER A 300 9.78 -19.03 -15.68
CA SER A 300 10.19 -20.35 -15.20
C SER A 300 9.40 -21.47 -15.89
N GLY A 301 8.21 -21.13 -16.41
CA GLY A 301 7.28 -22.07 -17.02
C GLY A 301 6.49 -22.90 -16.00
N ALA A 302 6.62 -22.63 -14.70
CA ALA A 302 5.95 -23.39 -13.65
C ALA A 302 4.42 -23.34 -13.75
N ALA A 303 3.85 -22.18 -14.10
CA ALA A 303 2.40 -22.02 -14.21
C ALA A 303 1.85 -22.67 -15.48
N ASP A 304 0.85 -23.55 -15.34
CA ASP A 304 0.14 -24.18 -16.45
C ASP A 304 -0.97 -23.29 -17.01
N VAL A 305 -1.64 -22.54 -16.15
CA VAL A 305 -2.64 -21.53 -16.52
C VAL A 305 -2.35 -20.27 -15.72
N ILE A 306 -2.44 -19.12 -16.39
CA ILE A 306 -2.29 -17.81 -15.74
C ILE A 306 -3.64 -17.09 -15.79
N VAL A 307 -4.17 -16.75 -14.63
CA VAL A 307 -5.40 -15.96 -14.49
C VAL A 307 -5.03 -14.54 -14.05
N THR A 308 -5.46 -13.55 -14.82
CA THR A 308 -5.18 -12.14 -14.53
C THR A 308 -6.46 -11.35 -14.36
N ASP A 309 -6.54 -10.54 -13.32
CA ASP A 309 -7.61 -9.58 -13.09
C ASP A 309 -7.12 -8.15 -13.47
N GLU A 310 -6.89 -7.27 -12.50
CA GLU A 310 -6.51 -5.87 -12.63
C GLU A 310 -5.33 -5.47 -11.71
N GLN A 311 -4.72 -4.34 -12.09
CA GLN A 311 -3.73 -3.58 -11.31
C GLN A 311 -2.39 -4.29 -11.04
N CYS A 312 -1.29 -3.55 -11.25
CA CYS A 312 0.08 -4.03 -11.04
C CYS A 312 0.44 -5.33 -11.81
N ILE A 313 -0.30 -5.69 -12.84
CA ILE A 313 0.02 -6.83 -13.70
C ILE A 313 0.91 -6.34 -14.84
N HIS A 314 2.05 -6.98 -15.04
CA HIS A 314 2.96 -6.62 -16.11
C HIS A 314 2.23 -6.67 -17.46
N THR A 315 2.31 -5.59 -18.25
CA THR A 315 1.51 -5.48 -19.48
C THR A 315 1.94 -6.45 -20.58
N SER A 316 3.17 -6.97 -20.51
CA SER A 316 3.65 -8.03 -21.40
C SER A 316 3.30 -9.45 -20.95
N ILE A 317 2.47 -9.65 -19.91
CA ILE A 317 2.23 -11.00 -19.34
C ILE A 317 1.75 -12.01 -20.38
N LEU A 318 0.88 -11.60 -21.31
CA LEU A 318 0.40 -12.45 -22.41
C LEU A 318 1.55 -12.88 -23.33
N HIS A 319 2.40 -11.92 -23.72
CA HIS A 319 3.56 -12.19 -24.56
C HIS A 319 4.58 -13.12 -23.88
N GLU A 320 4.78 -12.97 -22.58
CA GLU A 320 5.70 -13.82 -21.82
C GLU A 320 5.13 -15.22 -21.57
N ALA A 321 3.83 -15.33 -21.31
CA ALA A 321 3.11 -16.60 -21.15
C ALA A 321 3.15 -17.45 -22.44
N GLN A 322 3.02 -16.82 -23.60
CA GLN A 322 3.14 -17.48 -24.91
C GLN A 322 4.49 -18.19 -25.09
N LYS A 323 5.59 -17.58 -24.63
CA LYS A 323 6.94 -18.17 -24.74
C LYS A 323 7.06 -19.48 -23.95
N VAL A 324 6.29 -19.60 -22.88
CA VAL A 324 6.25 -20.80 -22.02
C VAL A 324 5.03 -21.67 -22.27
N LYS A 325 4.26 -21.38 -23.34
CA LYS A 325 3.03 -22.09 -23.73
C LYS A 325 2.01 -22.21 -22.59
N ALA A 326 1.93 -21.20 -21.73
CA ALA A 326 0.91 -21.10 -20.70
C ALA A 326 -0.24 -20.22 -21.23
N PRO A 327 -1.48 -20.72 -21.34
CA PRO A 327 -2.63 -19.90 -21.67
C PRO A 327 -2.91 -18.85 -20.60
N VAL A 328 -3.38 -17.68 -21.04
CA VAL A 328 -3.81 -16.59 -20.15
C VAL A 328 -5.33 -16.45 -20.19
N ILE A 329 -5.95 -16.38 -19.03
CA ILE A 329 -7.37 -16.05 -18.87
C ILE A 329 -7.44 -14.67 -18.20
N SER A 330 -7.95 -13.68 -18.92
CA SER A 330 -8.22 -12.36 -18.34
C SER A 330 -9.65 -12.28 -17.83
N VAL A 331 -9.84 -11.87 -16.58
CA VAL A 331 -11.16 -11.84 -15.92
C VAL A 331 -11.64 -10.44 -15.55
N SER A 332 -10.94 -9.40 -16.01
CA SER A 332 -11.31 -8.01 -15.75
C SER A 332 -11.54 -7.23 -17.04
N ASN A 333 -12.67 -6.55 -17.12
CA ASN A 333 -13.00 -5.61 -18.19
C ASN A 333 -12.00 -4.44 -18.29
N LYS A 334 -11.27 -4.13 -17.20
CA LYS A 334 -10.23 -3.10 -17.17
C LYS A 334 -8.95 -3.52 -17.90
N ALA A 335 -8.74 -4.82 -18.10
CA ALA A 335 -7.50 -5.37 -18.62
C ALA A 335 -7.70 -6.57 -19.56
N LEU A 336 -8.48 -6.40 -20.64
CA LEU A 336 -8.77 -7.46 -21.61
C LEU A 336 -7.57 -7.93 -22.46
N ARG A 337 -6.48 -7.15 -22.51
CA ARG A 337 -5.21 -7.51 -23.20
C ARG A 337 -5.36 -7.81 -24.71
N GLY A 338 -6.43 -7.34 -25.34
CA GLY A 338 -6.73 -7.64 -26.74
C GLY A 338 -7.12 -9.10 -26.99
N LEU A 339 -7.48 -9.85 -25.95
CA LEU A 339 -7.98 -11.22 -26.04
C LEU A 339 -9.45 -11.22 -26.48
N GLU A 340 -9.87 -12.29 -27.16
CA GLU A 340 -11.27 -12.52 -27.49
C GLU A 340 -12.07 -12.73 -26.20
N GLU A 341 -13.16 -11.96 -26.04
CA GLU A 341 -14.14 -12.16 -24.97
C GLU A 341 -15.04 -13.32 -25.35
N VAL A 342 -15.05 -14.37 -24.55
CA VAL A 342 -15.69 -15.65 -24.87
C VAL A 342 -16.68 -16.10 -23.80
N SER A 343 -17.20 -15.19 -22.98
CA SER A 343 -18.14 -15.55 -21.91
C SER A 343 -19.38 -16.25 -22.44
N ASP A 344 -19.79 -16.03 -23.69
CA ASP A 344 -20.97 -16.70 -24.28
C ASP A 344 -20.68 -18.11 -24.82
N LYS A 345 -19.41 -18.52 -24.93
CA LYS A 345 -19.04 -19.85 -25.46
C LYS A 345 -19.22 -20.96 -24.39
N PRO A 346 -19.47 -22.21 -24.81
CA PRO A 346 -19.44 -23.36 -23.91
C PRO A 346 -18.05 -23.57 -23.30
N VAL A 347 -18.01 -23.98 -22.02
CA VAL A 347 -16.76 -24.22 -21.27
C VAL A 347 -15.80 -25.15 -22.04
N ASP A 348 -16.31 -26.29 -22.52
CA ASP A 348 -15.48 -27.27 -23.24
C ASP A 348 -14.86 -26.71 -24.53
N GLU A 349 -15.60 -25.87 -25.27
CA GLU A 349 -15.08 -25.19 -26.46
C GLU A 349 -13.91 -24.26 -26.08
N ILE A 350 -14.06 -23.49 -25.01
CA ILE A 350 -13.02 -22.56 -24.54
C ILE A 350 -11.78 -23.34 -24.07
N VAL A 351 -11.98 -24.41 -23.28
CA VAL A 351 -10.89 -25.27 -22.81
C VAL A 351 -10.15 -25.89 -23.99
N ASP A 352 -10.87 -26.38 -25.02
CA ASP A 352 -10.26 -26.90 -26.24
C ASP A 352 -9.44 -25.84 -26.99
N MET A 353 -9.97 -24.61 -27.11
CA MET A 353 -9.24 -23.49 -27.74
C MET A 353 -7.90 -23.21 -27.04
N LEU A 354 -7.88 -23.25 -25.70
CA LEU A 354 -6.68 -22.98 -24.88
C LEU A 354 -5.69 -24.16 -24.91
N VAL A 355 -6.18 -25.39 -24.69
CA VAL A 355 -5.34 -26.61 -24.61
C VAL A 355 -4.69 -26.92 -25.95
N THR A 356 -5.39 -26.69 -27.06
CA THR A 356 -4.84 -26.90 -28.42
C THR A 356 -3.88 -25.79 -28.87
N GLY A 357 -3.85 -24.67 -28.14
CA GLY A 357 -3.08 -23.49 -28.52
C GLY A 357 -3.64 -22.76 -29.74
N LYS A 358 -4.92 -22.98 -30.09
CA LYS A 358 -5.62 -22.24 -31.15
C LYS A 358 -5.61 -20.73 -30.85
N VAL A 359 -5.73 -20.39 -29.57
CA VAL A 359 -5.55 -19.03 -29.05
C VAL A 359 -4.56 -19.03 -27.90
N PRO A 360 -3.78 -17.94 -27.71
CA PRO A 360 -2.82 -17.85 -26.61
C PRO A 360 -3.48 -17.52 -25.25
N GLY A 361 -4.75 -17.18 -25.27
CA GLY A 361 -5.52 -16.77 -24.11
C GLY A 361 -6.91 -16.28 -24.52
N VAL A 362 -7.75 -16.02 -23.54
CA VAL A 362 -9.13 -15.52 -23.71
C VAL A 362 -9.48 -14.53 -22.59
N ALA A 363 -10.50 -13.71 -22.80
CA ALA A 363 -11.15 -12.96 -21.74
C ALA A 363 -12.48 -13.64 -21.36
N ILE A 364 -12.74 -13.78 -20.06
CA ILE A 364 -13.98 -14.37 -19.53
C ILE A 364 -14.41 -13.51 -18.34
N LEU A 365 -15.50 -12.78 -18.49
CA LEU A 365 -16.02 -11.84 -17.48
C LEU A 365 -17.00 -12.50 -16.51
N ASP A 366 -17.54 -13.68 -16.87
CA ASP A 366 -18.25 -14.57 -15.95
C ASP A 366 -17.21 -15.32 -15.07
N LEU A 367 -17.13 -14.94 -13.79
CA LEU A 367 -16.10 -15.45 -12.88
C LEU A 367 -16.25 -16.95 -12.57
N GLU A 368 -17.48 -17.46 -12.46
CA GLU A 368 -17.73 -18.89 -12.21
C GLU A 368 -17.32 -19.72 -13.43
N LYS A 369 -17.65 -19.23 -14.63
CA LYS A 369 -17.20 -19.85 -15.88
C LYS A 369 -15.68 -19.77 -16.03
N ALA A 370 -15.07 -18.64 -15.68
CA ALA A 370 -13.62 -18.47 -15.72
C ALA A 370 -12.91 -19.46 -14.79
N ALA A 371 -13.47 -19.70 -13.60
CA ALA A 371 -12.97 -20.70 -12.66
C ALA A 371 -13.00 -22.11 -13.24
N ALA A 372 -14.15 -22.53 -13.80
CA ALA A 372 -14.28 -23.82 -14.44
C ALA A 372 -13.28 -24.00 -15.60
N VAL A 373 -13.18 -23.01 -16.49
CA VAL A 373 -12.24 -23.02 -17.62
C VAL A 373 -10.79 -23.09 -17.13
N ALA A 374 -10.41 -22.32 -16.11
CA ALA A 374 -9.05 -22.32 -15.56
C ALA A 374 -8.66 -23.70 -15.02
N VAL A 375 -9.53 -24.32 -14.21
CA VAL A 375 -9.29 -25.63 -13.58
C VAL A 375 -9.21 -26.75 -14.62
N LEU A 376 -10.18 -26.82 -15.53
CA LEU A 376 -10.21 -27.85 -16.58
C LEU A 376 -9.06 -27.69 -17.57
N THR A 377 -8.69 -26.45 -17.92
CA THR A 377 -7.52 -26.18 -18.76
C THR A 377 -6.24 -26.63 -18.07
N ALA A 378 -6.05 -26.33 -16.77
CA ALA A 378 -4.86 -26.73 -16.03
C ALA A 378 -4.67 -28.25 -16.00
N LEU A 379 -5.74 -29.00 -15.71
CA LEU A 379 -5.72 -30.47 -15.70
C LEU A 379 -5.32 -31.05 -17.06
N ARG A 380 -5.84 -30.50 -18.16
CA ARG A 380 -5.60 -31.00 -19.52
C ARG A 380 -4.24 -30.57 -20.08
N ILE A 381 -3.78 -29.36 -19.77
CA ILE A 381 -2.57 -28.79 -20.37
C ILE A 381 -1.30 -29.20 -19.63
N ALA A 382 -1.35 -29.43 -18.30
CA ALA A 382 -0.16 -29.75 -17.52
C ALA A 382 0.62 -30.99 -18.03
N PRO A 383 -0.03 -32.13 -18.37
CA PRO A 383 0.67 -33.29 -18.94
C PRO A 383 1.34 -33.00 -20.30
N ILE A 384 0.78 -32.07 -21.08
CA ILE A 384 1.32 -31.64 -22.37
C ILE A 384 2.56 -30.76 -22.13
N ARG A 385 2.44 -29.79 -21.22
CA ARG A 385 3.50 -28.83 -20.89
C ARG A 385 4.68 -29.47 -20.16
N LYS A 386 4.49 -30.54 -19.39
CA LYS A 386 5.59 -31.31 -18.75
C LYS A 386 6.66 -31.80 -19.74
N LYS A 387 6.32 -31.94 -21.02
CA LYS A 387 7.27 -32.34 -22.09
C LYS A 387 8.08 -31.15 -22.64
N PHE A 388 7.71 -29.92 -22.29
CA PHE A 388 8.32 -28.70 -22.77
C PHE A 388 9.28 -28.13 -21.72
N LYS A 389 10.59 -28.29 -21.97
CA LYS A 389 11.63 -27.72 -21.11
C LYS A 389 11.80 -26.23 -21.43
N VAL A 390 11.57 -25.38 -20.44
CA VAL A 390 11.68 -23.91 -20.58
C VAL A 390 13.01 -23.38 -20.06
N VAL A 391 13.53 -23.96 -18.97
CA VAL A 391 14.75 -23.49 -18.31
C VAL A 391 15.98 -24.00 -19.06
N PRO A 392 16.83 -23.12 -19.60
CA PRO A 392 18.06 -23.52 -20.28
C PRO A 392 19.05 -24.15 -19.31
N ASP A 393 19.84 -25.12 -19.76
CA ASP A 393 20.95 -25.64 -18.95
C ASP A 393 22.15 -24.68 -18.88
N LYS A 394 23.12 -24.97 -18.02
CA LYS A 394 24.28 -24.08 -17.80
C LYS A 394 25.09 -23.84 -19.07
N GLU A 395 25.23 -24.83 -19.95
CA GLU A 395 25.97 -24.70 -21.20
C GLU A 395 25.21 -23.82 -22.20
N GLU A 396 23.88 -23.99 -22.28
CA GLU A 396 23.00 -23.13 -23.07
C GLU A 396 23.04 -21.67 -22.58
N LEU A 397 23.03 -21.45 -21.25
CA LEU A 397 23.14 -20.11 -20.67
C LEU A 397 24.47 -19.45 -21.08
N ALA A 398 25.60 -20.15 -20.96
CA ALA A 398 26.92 -19.64 -21.36
C ALA A 398 26.98 -19.35 -22.87
N LYS A 399 26.41 -20.23 -23.70
CA LYS A 399 26.32 -20.04 -25.15
C LYS A 399 25.49 -18.82 -25.52
N VAL A 400 24.36 -18.58 -24.86
CA VAL A 400 23.55 -17.38 -25.07
C VAL A 400 24.30 -16.12 -24.62
N ALA A 401 24.97 -16.18 -23.47
CA ALA A 401 25.77 -15.08 -22.93
C ALA A 401 26.98 -14.73 -23.82
N SER A 402 27.54 -15.71 -24.56
CA SER A 402 28.69 -15.50 -25.46
C SER A 402 28.46 -14.44 -26.55
N LYS A 403 27.19 -14.15 -26.88
CA LYS A 403 26.79 -13.09 -27.82
C LYS A 403 27.03 -11.67 -27.26
N CYS A 404 27.29 -11.54 -25.97
CA CYS A 404 27.49 -10.26 -25.30
C CYS A 404 28.78 -9.59 -25.78
N VAL A 405 28.66 -8.31 -26.11
CA VAL A 405 29.77 -7.44 -26.54
C VAL A 405 30.12 -6.38 -25.49
N LYS A 406 29.57 -6.49 -24.27
CA LYS A 406 29.79 -5.58 -23.14
C LYS A 406 29.59 -4.09 -23.50
N CYS A 407 28.55 -3.76 -24.29
CA CYS A 407 28.25 -2.38 -24.71
C CYS A 407 27.63 -1.47 -23.61
N GLY A 408 27.29 -2.04 -22.44
CA GLY A 408 26.67 -1.33 -21.32
C GLY A 408 25.21 -0.90 -21.52
N SER A 409 24.57 -1.20 -22.66
CA SER A 409 23.19 -0.76 -22.95
C SER A 409 22.17 -1.28 -21.93
N CYS A 410 22.32 -2.54 -21.51
CA CYS A 410 21.47 -3.18 -20.52
C CYS A 410 21.55 -2.51 -19.14
N ARG A 411 22.77 -2.18 -18.69
CA ARG A 411 23.02 -1.46 -17.43
C ARG A 411 22.41 -0.06 -17.44
N ARG A 412 22.70 0.75 -18.47
CA ARG A 412 22.14 2.11 -18.63
C ARG A 412 20.60 2.15 -18.65
N ASN A 413 19.95 1.06 -19.07
CA ASN A 413 18.50 0.93 -19.10
C ASN A 413 17.90 0.24 -17.86
N CYS A 414 18.73 -0.27 -16.96
CA CYS A 414 18.28 -0.84 -15.70
C CYS A 414 17.75 0.29 -14.79
N PRO A 415 16.51 0.19 -14.25
CA PRO A 415 15.96 1.24 -13.38
C PRO A 415 16.76 1.52 -12.09
N ILE A 416 17.60 0.57 -11.70
CA ILE A 416 18.41 0.57 -10.48
C ILE A 416 19.91 0.32 -10.78
N ASP A 417 20.35 0.59 -12.01
CA ASP A 417 21.77 0.50 -12.46
C ASP A 417 22.51 -0.81 -12.10
N LEU A 418 21.86 -1.96 -12.22
CA LEU A 418 22.53 -3.24 -11.95
C LEU A 418 23.70 -3.48 -12.92
N PRO A 419 24.80 -4.12 -12.47
CA PRO A 419 25.99 -4.43 -13.29
C PRO A 419 25.72 -5.62 -14.24
N ILE A 420 24.67 -5.51 -15.05
CA ILE A 420 24.16 -6.58 -15.92
C ILE A 420 25.17 -6.94 -17.00
N ASP A 421 25.83 -5.95 -17.60
CA ASP A 421 26.82 -6.16 -18.65
C ASP A 421 28.03 -6.94 -18.13
N GLU A 422 28.47 -6.68 -16.91
CA GLU A 422 29.52 -7.44 -16.23
C GLU A 422 29.08 -8.87 -15.92
N ALA A 423 27.86 -9.04 -15.37
CA ALA A 423 27.33 -10.36 -15.03
C ALA A 423 27.14 -11.25 -16.27
N VAL A 424 26.57 -10.71 -17.36
CA VAL A 424 26.42 -11.45 -18.63
C VAL A 424 27.78 -11.71 -19.27
N SER A 425 28.74 -10.77 -19.17
CA SER A 425 30.09 -10.99 -19.69
C SER A 425 30.87 -12.05 -18.91
N ALA A 426 30.64 -12.20 -17.60
CA ALA A 426 31.23 -13.26 -16.80
C ALA A 426 30.64 -14.63 -17.18
N ALA A 427 29.32 -14.67 -17.40
CA ALA A 427 28.61 -15.88 -17.84
C ALA A 427 29.12 -16.44 -19.18
N LYS A 428 29.63 -15.58 -20.08
CA LYS A 428 30.33 -16.02 -21.30
C LYS A 428 31.49 -16.99 -21.02
N ASN A 429 32.18 -16.82 -19.89
CA ASN A 429 33.32 -17.64 -19.49
C ASN A 429 32.93 -18.74 -18.49
N GLY A 430 31.63 -19.04 -18.35
CA GLY A 430 31.11 -20.09 -17.46
C GLY A 430 30.83 -19.65 -16.03
N ASP A 431 31.12 -18.40 -15.65
CA ASP A 431 30.81 -17.88 -14.32
C ASP A 431 29.39 -17.31 -14.25
N LEU A 432 28.47 -18.11 -13.70
CA LEU A 432 27.07 -17.72 -13.48
C LEU A 432 26.81 -17.05 -12.13
N SER A 433 27.81 -16.97 -11.24
CA SER A 433 27.63 -16.49 -9.86
C SER A 433 27.10 -15.05 -9.82
N LYS A 434 27.68 -14.17 -10.63
CA LYS A 434 27.26 -12.76 -10.72
C LYS A 434 25.81 -12.57 -11.19
N LEU A 435 25.34 -13.44 -12.11
CA LEU A 435 23.94 -13.42 -12.53
C LEU A 435 23.01 -13.86 -11.40
N ALA A 436 23.42 -14.87 -10.62
CA ALA A 436 22.67 -15.34 -9.46
C ALA A 436 22.65 -14.32 -8.31
N GLU A 437 23.73 -13.55 -8.11
CA GLU A 437 23.82 -12.47 -7.11
C GLU A 437 22.82 -11.35 -7.42
N ILE A 438 22.77 -10.88 -8.68
CA ILE A 438 21.87 -9.77 -9.05
C ILE A 438 20.40 -10.20 -9.12
N HIS A 439 20.07 -11.49 -8.99
CA HIS A 439 18.70 -12.00 -9.04
C HIS A 439 17.78 -11.34 -7.99
N ASP A 440 18.26 -11.19 -6.76
CA ASP A 440 17.45 -10.65 -5.65
C ASP A 440 17.25 -9.14 -5.75
N LEU A 441 18.19 -8.47 -6.43
CA LEU A 441 18.14 -7.04 -6.69
C LEU A 441 17.27 -6.74 -7.92
N CYS A 442 17.24 -7.67 -8.89
CA CYS A 442 16.53 -7.48 -10.15
C CYS A 442 15.03 -7.30 -9.94
N LEU A 443 14.48 -6.20 -10.46
CA LEU A 443 13.05 -5.88 -10.45
C LEU A 443 12.20 -6.75 -11.40
N GLY A 444 12.83 -7.60 -12.21
CA GLY A 444 12.12 -8.47 -13.15
C GLY A 444 11.43 -7.74 -14.32
N CYS A 445 11.84 -6.51 -14.67
CA CYS A 445 11.12 -5.67 -15.65
C CYS A 445 11.48 -5.89 -17.13
N ALA A 446 12.48 -6.73 -17.43
CA ALA A 446 12.96 -7.02 -18.79
C ALA A 446 13.40 -5.83 -19.67
N ARG A 447 13.44 -4.58 -19.18
CA ARG A 447 13.91 -3.40 -19.95
C ARG A 447 15.30 -3.58 -20.56
N CYS A 448 16.18 -4.30 -19.87
CA CYS A 448 17.52 -4.61 -20.33
C CYS A 448 17.54 -5.45 -21.62
N GLU A 449 16.54 -6.31 -21.83
CA GLU A 449 16.42 -7.17 -23.01
C GLU A 449 16.05 -6.35 -24.24
N SER A 450 15.04 -5.48 -24.13
CA SER A 450 14.63 -4.57 -25.20
C SER A 450 15.77 -3.63 -25.62
N ALA A 451 16.64 -3.26 -24.69
CA ALA A 451 17.81 -2.41 -24.95
C ALA A 451 19.02 -3.18 -25.52
N CYS A 452 19.00 -4.51 -25.52
CA CYS A 452 20.14 -5.31 -25.93
C CYS A 452 20.22 -5.41 -27.48
N PRO A 453 21.25 -4.84 -28.13
CA PRO A 453 21.37 -4.89 -29.60
C PRO A 453 21.66 -6.31 -30.14
N ARG A 454 21.96 -7.26 -29.24
CA ARG A 454 22.23 -8.66 -29.58
C ARG A 454 21.05 -9.59 -29.26
N GLY A 455 19.92 -9.03 -28.80
CA GLY A 455 18.71 -9.80 -28.47
C GLY A 455 18.94 -10.86 -27.38
N ILE A 456 19.80 -10.57 -26.41
CA ILE A 456 20.09 -11.52 -25.32
C ILE A 456 18.90 -11.50 -24.32
N PRO A 457 18.31 -12.66 -23.98
CA PRO A 457 17.25 -12.77 -22.98
C PRO A 457 17.84 -12.71 -21.57
N ILE A 458 18.30 -11.52 -21.18
CA ILE A 458 19.03 -11.25 -19.94
C ILE A 458 18.28 -11.71 -18.69
N LEU A 459 16.96 -11.47 -18.59
CA LEU A 459 16.20 -11.87 -17.42
C LEU A 459 16.12 -13.40 -17.33
N SER A 460 16.01 -14.10 -18.47
CA SER A 460 16.10 -15.57 -18.48
C SER A 460 17.49 -16.07 -18.07
N LEU A 461 18.56 -15.35 -18.41
CA LEU A 461 19.91 -15.66 -17.91
C LEU A 461 20.02 -15.50 -16.38
N ILE A 462 19.46 -14.41 -15.84
CA ILE A 462 19.45 -14.15 -14.39
C ILE A 462 18.66 -15.25 -13.65
N THR A 463 17.45 -15.56 -14.12
CA THR A 463 16.60 -16.59 -13.52
C THR A 463 17.22 -17.99 -13.65
N GLY A 464 17.76 -18.34 -14.82
CA GLY A 464 18.42 -19.64 -15.03
C GLY A 464 19.69 -19.82 -14.19
N ALA A 465 20.48 -18.76 -14.02
CA ALA A 465 21.66 -18.78 -13.14
C ALA A 465 21.27 -18.98 -11.66
N ALA A 466 20.09 -18.51 -11.26
CA ALA A 466 19.57 -18.60 -9.90
C ALA A 466 18.67 -19.83 -9.66
N ASP A 467 18.64 -20.83 -10.54
CA ASP A 467 17.70 -21.97 -10.49
C ASP A 467 17.68 -22.69 -9.13
N TYR A 468 18.85 -23.05 -8.58
CA TYR A 468 18.94 -23.70 -7.27
C TYR A 468 18.33 -22.82 -6.16
N LYS A 469 18.67 -21.53 -6.16
CA LYS A 469 18.20 -20.55 -5.18
C LYS A 469 16.68 -20.36 -5.28
N ILE A 470 16.14 -20.33 -6.49
CA ILE A 470 14.70 -20.22 -6.74
C ILE A 470 13.98 -21.44 -6.18
N LYS A 471 14.45 -22.66 -6.49
CA LYS A 471 13.82 -23.91 -6.05
C LYS A 471 13.85 -24.11 -4.53
N THR A 472 14.85 -23.56 -3.85
CA THR A 472 14.98 -23.62 -2.38
C THR A 472 14.37 -22.40 -1.67
N SER A 473 13.87 -21.41 -2.42
CA SER A 473 13.23 -20.20 -1.90
C SER A 473 11.82 -20.52 -1.39
N LYS A 474 11.75 -21.02 -0.16
CA LYS A 474 10.52 -21.29 0.60
C LYS A 474 10.61 -20.61 1.95
N PHE A 475 9.57 -19.89 2.34
CA PHE A 475 9.46 -19.20 3.63
C PHE A 475 8.01 -19.25 4.13
N LYS A 476 7.76 -18.65 5.30
CA LYS A 476 6.43 -18.53 5.88
C LYS A 476 6.06 -17.06 6.10
N MET A 477 4.83 -16.73 5.78
CA MET A 477 4.24 -15.41 5.99
C MET A 477 2.98 -15.57 6.82
N ARG A 478 2.82 -14.76 7.87
CA ARG A 478 1.54 -14.69 8.61
C ARG A 478 0.45 -14.19 7.66
N VAL A 479 -0.67 -14.91 7.60
CA VAL A 479 -1.83 -14.50 6.80
C VAL A 479 -2.32 -13.12 7.25
N GLY A 480 -2.83 -12.33 6.30
CA GLY A 480 -3.37 -11.00 6.59
C GLY A 480 -4.48 -11.06 7.63
N ARG A 481 -4.21 -10.53 8.83
CA ARG A 481 -5.13 -10.64 9.97
C ARG A 481 -6.34 -9.72 9.90
N GLY A 482 -6.34 -8.72 9.00
CA GLY A 482 -7.37 -7.70 8.93
C GLY A 482 -7.18 -6.57 9.97
N PRO A 483 -8.27 -6.06 10.57
CA PRO A 483 -8.25 -4.88 11.43
C PRO A 483 -7.51 -5.09 12.76
N ILE A 484 -7.12 -3.97 13.38
CA ILE A 484 -6.63 -3.95 14.76
C ILE A 484 -7.81 -3.96 15.73
N LEU A 485 -7.74 -4.82 16.76
CA LEU A 485 -8.80 -5.01 17.74
C LEU A 485 -8.94 -3.80 18.67
N ASP A 486 -10.16 -3.54 19.16
CA ASP A 486 -10.37 -2.46 20.13
C ASP A 486 -9.71 -2.77 21.47
N THR A 487 -9.57 -4.05 21.83
CA THR A 487 -8.84 -4.54 23.00
C THR A 487 -7.35 -4.19 22.91
N GLU A 488 -6.71 -4.51 21.79
CA GLU A 488 -5.32 -4.11 21.52
C GLU A 488 -5.14 -2.58 21.60
N ILE A 489 -6.05 -1.80 20.99
CA ILE A 489 -5.98 -0.33 21.04
C ILE A 489 -6.09 0.20 22.49
N ARG A 490 -6.91 -0.42 23.35
CA ARG A 490 -7.00 -0.03 24.77
C ARG A 490 -5.68 -0.30 25.51
N GLU A 491 -5.01 -1.38 25.18
CA GLU A 491 -3.73 -1.77 25.81
C GLU A 491 -2.59 -0.84 25.38
N VAL A 492 -2.48 -0.53 24.09
CA VAL A 492 -1.34 0.25 23.55
C VAL A 492 -1.60 1.74 23.39
N GLY A 493 -2.85 2.20 23.43
CA GLY A 493 -3.22 3.59 23.15
C GLY A 493 -2.54 4.58 24.09
N SER A 494 -2.55 4.33 25.40
CA SER A 494 -1.86 5.17 26.38
C SER A 494 -0.33 5.13 26.20
N PRO A 495 0.33 3.95 26.19
CA PRO A 495 1.77 3.89 25.96
C PRO A 495 2.25 4.57 24.66
N ILE A 496 1.52 4.47 23.55
CA ILE A 496 1.87 5.17 22.29
C ILE A 496 1.79 6.68 22.46
N VAL A 497 0.69 7.20 23.03
CA VAL A 497 0.45 8.65 23.17
C VAL A 497 1.38 9.30 24.18
N LEU A 498 1.76 8.57 25.23
CA LEU A 498 2.72 9.03 26.23
C LEU A 498 4.17 8.88 25.76
N GLY A 499 4.40 8.11 24.69
CA GLY A 499 5.70 7.84 24.06
C GLY A 499 6.51 6.70 24.68
N GLU A 500 5.89 5.90 25.55
CA GLU A 500 6.55 4.73 26.18
C GLU A 500 6.69 3.56 25.19
N ILE A 501 5.73 3.40 24.29
CA ILE A 501 5.94 2.67 23.04
C ILE A 501 6.55 3.66 22.05
N PRO A 502 7.76 3.40 21.50
CA PRO A 502 8.48 4.36 20.67
C PRO A 502 7.69 4.84 19.44
N GLY A 503 6.85 3.98 18.89
CA GLY A 503 5.88 4.32 17.86
C GLY A 503 5.39 3.11 17.09
N VAL A 504 4.51 3.38 16.13
CA VAL A 504 4.01 2.39 15.16
C VAL A 504 4.73 2.61 13.82
N ILE A 505 5.40 1.58 13.31
CA ILE A 505 6.09 1.63 12.02
C ILE A 505 5.36 0.78 11.00
N ALA A 506 4.95 1.39 9.89
CA ALA A 506 4.20 0.71 8.85
C ALA A 506 5.05 0.44 7.60
N PHE A 507 5.43 -0.81 7.35
CA PHE A 507 6.08 -1.21 6.10
C PHE A 507 5.03 -1.54 5.03
N VAL A 508 4.91 -0.68 4.03
CA VAL A 508 3.83 -0.75 3.04
C VAL A 508 4.37 -0.54 1.63
N GLY A 509 3.50 -0.67 0.63
CA GLY A 509 3.82 -0.27 -0.74
C GLY A 509 4.37 -1.39 -1.62
N CYS A 510 5.08 -0.99 -2.66
CA CYS A 510 5.46 -1.84 -3.79
C CYS A 510 6.90 -2.40 -3.61
N ALA A 511 7.32 -3.29 -4.52
CA ALA A 511 8.66 -3.91 -4.51
C ALA A 511 9.64 -3.31 -5.54
N ASN A 512 9.66 -1.98 -5.68
CA ASN A 512 10.67 -1.25 -6.47
C ASN A 512 11.88 -0.86 -5.60
N TYR A 513 12.48 -1.84 -4.94
CA TYR A 513 13.52 -1.61 -3.94
C TYR A 513 14.87 -1.25 -4.59
N PRO A 514 15.64 -0.31 -4.02
CA PRO A 514 16.97 0.05 -4.53
C PRO A 514 17.98 -1.09 -4.40
N ALA A 515 17.96 -1.83 -3.28
CA ALA A 515 18.89 -2.92 -2.98
C ALA A 515 18.17 -4.22 -2.52
N GLY A 516 17.03 -4.51 -3.15
CA GLY A 516 16.28 -5.77 -2.93
C GLY A 516 15.39 -5.77 -1.68
N GLY A 517 14.56 -6.81 -1.55
CA GLY A 517 13.56 -6.91 -0.48
C GLY A 517 14.15 -7.14 0.93
N ARG A 518 15.38 -7.66 1.00
CA ARG A 518 16.07 -7.96 2.27
C ARG A 518 16.22 -6.73 3.17
N GLU A 519 16.40 -5.54 2.60
CA GLU A 519 16.50 -4.31 3.39
C GLU A 519 15.23 -4.04 4.19
N VAL A 520 14.05 -4.37 3.65
CA VAL A 520 12.77 -4.19 4.34
C VAL A 520 12.73 -5.07 5.58
N ALA A 521 13.16 -6.33 5.48
CA ALA A 521 13.21 -7.25 6.61
C ALA A 521 14.22 -6.81 7.68
N ILE A 522 15.42 -6.36 7.29
CA ILE A 522 16.44 -5.86 8.22
C ILE A 522 15.93 -4.63 8.99
N MET A 523 15.28 -3.68 8.30
CA MET A 523 14.70 -2.53 8.96
C MET A 523 13.57 -2.93 9.93
N ALA A 524 12.72 -3.87 9.52
CA ALA A 524 11.65 -4.38 10.38
C ALA A 524 12.21 -5.05 11.63
N GLU A 525 13.20 -5.93 11.50
CA GLU A 525 13.85 -6.62 12.62
C GLU A 525 14.51 -5.65 13.61
N GLU A 526 15.26 -4.65 13.13
CA GLU A 526 15.88 -3.65 14.00
C GLU A 526 14.83 -2.88 14.82
N LEU A 527 13.70 -2.53 14.22
CA LEU A 527 12.62 -1.79 14.87
C LEU A 527 11.80 -2.67 15.83
N LEU A 528 11.61 -3.95 15.49
CA LEU A 528 11.02 -4.96 16.39
C LEU A 528 11.86 -5.15 17.65
N LYS A 529 13.19 -5.33 17.51
CA LYS A 529 14.14 -5.44 18.64
C LYS A 529 14.14 -4.19 19.53
N ARG A 530 13.78 -3.03 18.96
CA ARG A 530 13.63 -1.75 19.67
C ARG A 530 12.23 -1.51 20.22
N ARG A 531 11.36 -2.52 20.23
CA ARG A 531 9.99 -2.50 20.78
C ARG A 531 9.05 -1.51 20.09
N TYR A 532 9.30 -1.15 18.84
CA TYR A 532 8.27 -0.52 18.00
C TYR A 532 7.16 -1.55 17.71
N ILE A 533 5.94 -1.07 17.48
CA ILE A 533 4.90 -1.92 16.88
C ILE A 533 5.13 -1.87 15.38
N VAL A 534 5.43 -3.01 14.76
CA VAL A 534 5.64 -3.07 13.31
C VAL A 534 4.41 -3.64 12.63
N VAL A 535 3.82 -2.86 11.74
CA VAL A 535 2.71 -3.30 10.88
C VAL A 535 3.18 -3.38 9.44
N ALA A 536 2.66 -4.34 8.68
CA ALA A 536 3.03 -4.56 7.29
C ALA A 536 1.82 -4.89 6.42
N SER A 537 1.89 -4.52 5.14
CA SER A 537 0.89 -4.88 4.13
C SER A 537 1.52 -5.11 2.75
N GLY A 538 0.78 -5.76 1.85
CA GLY A 538 1.11 -5.85 0.43
C GLY A 538 2.49 -6.44 0.14
N CYS A 539 3.21 -5.88 -0.83
CA CYS A 539 4.51 -6.42 -1.24
C CYS A 539 5.58 -6.30 -0.14
N ALA A 540 5.48 -5.32 0.75
CA ALA A 540 6.40 -5.16 1.87
C ALA A 540 6.24 -6.30 2.89
N ALA A 541 5.00 -6.65 3.24
CA ALA A 541 4.72 -7.80 4.11
C ALA A 541 5.29 -9.11 3.55
N MET A 542 5.22 -9.31 2.23
CA MET A 542 5.83 -10.44 1.54
C MET A 542 7.36 -10.41 1.64
N SER A 543 7.99 -9.27 1.36
CA SER A 543 9.46 -9.14 1.42
C SER A 543 10.03 -9.34 2.82
N ILE A 544 9.27 -8.98 3.87
CA ILE A 544 9.63 -9.27 5.27
C ILE A 544 9.69 -10.78 5.53
N ALA A 545 8.81 -11.57 4.92
CA ALA A 545 8.78 -13.03 5.07
C ALA A 545 9.96 -13.74 4.39
N GLU A 546 10.53 -13.15 3.33
CA GLU A 546 11.64 -13.73 2.55
C GLU A 546 13.03 -13.46 3.17
N TYR A 547 13.08 -13.43 4.50
CA TYR A 547 14.28 -13.28 5.30
C TYR A 547 14.30 -14.33 6.41
N ARG A 548 15.47 -14.93 6.63
CA ARG A 548 15.73 -15.84 7.74
C ARG A 548 16.69 -15.18 8.71
N THR A 549 16.36 -15.27 9.99
CA THR A 549 17.19 -14.88 11.12
C THR A 549 18.34 -15.87 11.33
N GLU A 550 19.16 -15.65 12.35
CA GLU A 550 20.29 -16.53 12.69
C GLU A 550 19.80 -17.93 13.11
N GLU A 551 18.58 -18.02 13.63
CA GLU A 551 17.85 -19.20 14.06
C GLU A 551 17.25 -19.98 12.88
N GLY A 552 17.29 -19.40 11.67
CA GLY A 552 16.77 -20.01 10.45
C GLY A 552 15.26 -19.87 10.27
N THR A 553 14.55 -19.20 11.19
CA THR A 553 13.12 -18.89 11.13
C THR A 553 12.84 -17.56 10.43
N THR A 554 11.59 -17.36 10.00
CA THR A 554 11.14 -16.05 9.50
C THR A 554 10.76 -15.13 10.65
N LEU A 555 10.75 -13.82 10.41
CA LEU A 555 10.31 -12.85 11.44
C LEU A 555 8.86 -13.09 11.88
N TYR A 556 8.00 -13.60 11.01
CA TYR A 556 6.62 -13.93 11.37
C TYR A 556 6.51 -15.15 12.30
N GLU A 557 7.52 -16.03 12.31
CA GLU A 557 7.58 -17.18 13.24
C GLU A 557 8.06 -16.76 14.64
N GLU A 558 8.92 -15.74 14.73
CA GLU A 558 9.54 -15.31 15.98
C GLU A 558 8.77 -14.23 16.74
N TYR A 559 8.16 -13.30 16.02
CA TYR A 559 7.50 -12.16 16.61
C TYR A 559 5.97 -12.35 16.65
N SER A 560 5.37 -11.89 17.75
CA SER A 560 3.92 -11.90 17.99
C SER A 560 3.17 -11.19 16.86
N GLY A 561 2.02 -11.73 16.44
CA GLY A 561 1.13 -11.08 15.47
C GLY A 561 0.17 -10.06 16.08
N ALA A 562 0.20 -9.88 17.41
CA ALA A 562 -0.58 -8.89 18.11
C ALA A 562 -0.05 -7.46 17.88
N PHE A 563 -0.95 -6.48 17.93
CA PHE A 563 -0.62 -5.06 17.84
C PHE A 563 -0.07 -4.56 19.18
N GLU A 564 1.14 -5.00 19.51
CA GLU A 564 1.83 -4.73 20.77
C GLU A 564 3.30 -4.33 20.55
N ALA A 565 3.95 -3.87 21.63
CA ALA A 565 5.35 -3.43 21.58
C ALA A 565 6.29 -4.58 21.20
N GLY A 566 6.91 -4.51 20.02
CA GLY A 566 7.72 -5.59 19.46
C GLY A 566 6.92 -6.64 18.66
N GLY A 567 5.63 -6.41 18.40
CA GLY A 567 4.81 -7.26 17.53
C GLY A 567 5.01 -6.95 16.04
N LEU A 568 4.88 -7.97 15.19
CA LEU A 568 4.90 -7.91 13.73
C LEU A 568 3.54 -8.29 13.15
N VAL A 569 2.80 -7.29 12.71
CA VAL A 569 1.40 -7.41 12.30
C VAL A 569 1.28 -7.36 10.77
N ASN A 570 0.95 -8.48 10.11
CA ASN A 570 0.52 -8.42 8.71
C ASN A 570 -0.97 -8.12 8.63
N VAL A 571 -1.37 -6.91 8.24
CA VAL A 571 -2.78 -6.53 8.10
C VAL A 571 -3.42 -7.13 6.84
N GLY A 572 -2.63 -7.48 5.83
CA GLY A 572 -3.09 -8.14 4.60
C GLY A 572 -2.69 -7.41 3.32
N SER A 573 -3.62 -7.37 2.36
CA SER A 573 -3.37 -6.82 1.02
C SER A 573 -3.31 -5.29 1.03
N CYS A 574 -3.21 -4.69 -0.16
CA CYS A 574 -3.02 -3.26 -0.35
C CYS A 574 -4.17 -2.44 0.27
N VAL A 575 -5.40 -2.94 0.17
CA VAL A 575 -6.60 -2.29 0.74
C VAL A 575 -6.66 -2.40 2.26
N ALA A 576 -5.98 -3.38 2.86
CA ALA A 576 -5.86 -3.50 4.32
C ALA A 576 -5.02 -2.38 4.97
N ASN A 577 -4.37 -1.50 4.18
CA ASN A 577 -3.74 -0.28 4.72
C ASN A 577 -4.74 0.63 5.45
N ALA A 578 -6.04 0.55 5.12
CA ALA A 578 -7.08 1.26 5.85
C ALA A 578 -7.18 0.86 7.33
N HIS A 579 -6.72 -0.34 7.70
CA HIS A 579 -6.66 -0.77 9.11
C HIS A 579 -5.51 -0.11 9.87
N ILE A 580 -4.45 0.31 9.16
CA ILE A 580 -3.33 1.04 9.74
C ILE A 580 -3.73 2.49 10.02
N SER A 581 -4.41 3.16 9.07
CA SER A 581 -5.01 4.48 9.33
C SER A 581 -6.12 4.37 10.38
N GLY A 582 -6.91 3.30 10.30
CA GLY A 582 -7.94 2.95 11.28
C GLY A 582 -7.39 2.82 12.69
N ALA A 583 -6.23 2.20 12.89
CA ALA A 583 -5.58 2.12 14.20
C ALA A 583 -5.22 3.52 14.75
N CYS A 584 -4.69 4.42 13.92
CA CYS A 584 -4.40 5.80 14.31
C CYS A 584 -5.68 6.54 14.76
N ILE A 585 -6.77 6.37 14.00
CA ILE A 585 -8.08 6.95 14.29
C ILE A 585 -8.68 6.35 15.58
N LYS A 586 -8.59 5.02 15.74
CA LYS A 586 -9.06 4.31 16.94
C LYS A 586 -8.30 4.72 18.19
N ILE A 587 -7.00 4.99 18.13
CA ILE A 587 -6.27 5.53 19.30
C ILE A 587 -6.88 6.87 19.75
N ALA A 588 -7.19 7.77 18.82
CA ALA A 588 -7.85 9.03 19.14
C ALA A 588 -9.28 8.82 19.71
N ASN A 589 -10.04 7.88 19.15
CA ASN A 589 -11.41 7.62 19.56
C ASN A 589 -11.52 6.83 20.88
N ILE A 590 -10.86 5.68 20.98
CA ILE A 590 -10.98 4.74 22.11
C ILE A 590 -10.22 5.26 23.33
N PHE A 591 -8.94 5.58 23.16
CA PHE A 591 -8.11 6.04 24.28
C PHE A 591 -8.42 7.49 24.64
N ALA A 592 -8.45 8.39 23.65
CA ALA A 592 -8.62 9.81 23.92
C ALA A 592 -10.07 10.31 23.91
N ARG A 593 -11.04 9.41 23.67
CA ARG A 593 -12.49 9.70 23.66
C ARG A 593 -12.88 10.83 22.72
N ARG A 594 -12.14 10.99 21.61
CA ARG A 594 -12.48 11.96 20.56
C ARG A 594 -13.65 11.46 19.75
N ARG A 595 -14.58 12.37 19.46
CA ARG A 595 -15.71 12.08 18.58
C ARG A 595 -15.20 11.85 17.17
N LEU A 596 -15.73 10.83 16.52
CA LEU A 596 -15.23 10.35 15.26
C LEU A 596 -16.16 10.76 14.12
N ARG A 597 -17.49 10.69 14.30
CA ARG A 597 -18.49 10.99 13.27
C ARG A 597 -18.22 12.32 12.56
N ALA A 598 -17.81 12.28 11.30
CA ALA A 598 -17.60 13.46 10.45
C ALA A 598 -16.66 14.54 11.04
N ASN A 599 -15.61 14.15 11.76
CA ASN A 599 -14.74 15.06 12.53
C ASN A 599 -13.25 14.98 12.14
N TYR A 600 -12.98 14.92 10.83
CA TYR A 600 -11.65 14.62 10.28
C TYR A 600 -10.53 15.50 10.83
N GLU A 601 -10.69 16.81 10.83
CA GLU A 601 -9.62 17.75 11.22
C GLU A 601 -9.17 17.57 12.67
N GLU A 602 -10.08 17.28 13.61
CA GLU A 602 -9.72 17.11 15.02
C GLU A 602 -8.97 15.80 15.25
N ILE A 603 -9.36 14.74 14.55
CA ILE A 603 -8.65 13.46 14.62
C ILE A 603 -7.27 13.57 13.97
N ALA A 604 -7.15 14.23 12.81
CA ALA A 604 -5.88 14.46 12.15
C ALA A 604 -4.93 15.33 13.00
N ASP A 605 -5.44 16.39 13.62
CA ASP A 605 -4.67 17.22 14.57
C ASP A 605 -4.23 16.42 15.80
N TYR A 606 -5.10 15.56 16.35
CA TYR A 606 -4.75 14.68 17.44
C TYR A 606 -3.60 13.73 17.06
N VAL A 607 -3.71 13.07 15.91
CA VAL A 607 -2.69 12.13 15.41
C VAL A 607 -1.35 12.83 15.20
N LEU A 608 -1.35 13.99 14.52
CA LEU A 608 -0.15 14.80 14.29
C LEU A 608 0.59 15.16 15.57
N ASN A 609 -0.15 15.55 16.62
CA ASN A 609 0.45 16.07 17.84
C ASN A 609 0.73 15.00 18.91
N ARG A 610 0.16 13.80 18.80
CA ARG A 610 0.11 12.84 19.93
C ARG A 610 0.40 11.39 19.56
N VAL A 611 0.16 10.96 18.33
CA VAL A 611 0.31 9.54 17.95
C VAL A 611 1.64 9.34 17.22
N GLY A 612 2.63 8.78 17.93
CA GLY A 612 3.94 8.45 17.35
C GLY A 612 3.82 7.32 16.33
N ALA A 613 3.86 7.66 15.06
CA ALA A 613 3.78 6.71 13.95
C ALA A 613 4.58 7.20 12.74
N CYS A 614 5.05 6.26 11.91
CA CYS A 614 5.73 6.54 10.65
C CYS A 614 5.51 5.41 9.64
N GLY A 615 5.14 5.74 8.40
CA GLY A 615 5.13 4.79 7.29
C GLY A 615 6.51 4.67 6.62
N ILE A 616 6.82 3.51 6.07
CA ILE A 616 7.98 3.23 5.23
C ILE A 616 7.50 2.54 3.96
N ALA A 617 7.47 3.27 2.85
CA ALA A 617 7.17 2.77 1.51
C ALA A 617 8.48 2.62 0.71
N TRP A 618 9.32 1.67 1.12
CA TRP A 618 10.71 1.54 0.64
C TRP A 618 10.80 1.33 -0.88
N GLY A 619 9.92 0.50 -1.44
CA GLY A 619 9.88 0.20 -2.86
C GLY A 619 8.72 0.88 -3.59
N ALA A 620 8.29 2.07 -3.16
CA ALA A 620 7.14 2.75 -3.75
C ALA A 620 7.30 2.97 -5.27
N MET A 621 6.22 2.74 -6.02
CA MET A 621 6.20 2.88 -7.48
C MET A 621 4.80 3.24 -8.02
N SER A 622 3.76 2.56 -7.53
CA SER A 622 2.41 2.72 -8.08
C SER A 622 1.73 4.01 -7.64
N GLN A 623 0.82 4.51 -8.47
CA GLN A 623 -0.07 5.62 -8.14
C GLN A 623 -0.88 5.38 -6.85
N LYS A 624 -1.24 4.12 -6.57
CA LYS A 624 -1.84 3.69 -5.29
C LYS A 624 -0.96 4.02 -4.09
N ALA A 625 0.34 3.78 -4.17
CA ALA A 625 1.24 4.11 -3.06
C ALA A 625 1.33 5.64 -2.83
N ALA A 626 1.18 6.46 -3.89
CA ALA A 626 1.13 7.92 -3.75
C ALA A 626 -0.17 8.39 -3.04
N SER A 627 -1.33 7.82 -3.39
CA SER A 627 -2.60 8.15 -2.73
C SER A 627 -2.64 7.67 -1.28
N ILE A 628 -2.19 6.43 -1.00
CA ILE A 628 -2.09 5.88 0.36
C ILE A 628 -1.24 6.79 1.24
N ALA A 629 -0.01 7.11 0.80
CA ALA A 629 0.91 7.95 1.56
C ALA A 629 0.34 9.35 1.79
N THR A 630 -0.31 9.93 0.78
CA THR A 630 -0.93 11.26 0.88
C THR A 630 -2.11 11.26 1.85
N GLY A 631 -2.88 10.18 1.96
CA GLY A 631 -3.93 10.01 2.97
C GLY A 631 -3.37 10.01 4.40
N PHE A 632 -2.28 9.26 4.63
CA PHE A 632 -1.55 9.27 5.90
C PHE A 632 -1.01 10.67 6.23
N ASN A 633 -0.46 11.38 5.24
CA ASN A 633 0.02 12.74 5.43
C ASN A 633 -1.10 13.69 5.88
N ARG A 634 -2.31 13.57 5.29
CA ARG A 634 -3.47 14.38 5.71
C ARG A 634 -3.91 14.07 7.14
N LEU A 635 -3.76 12.82 7.59
CA LEU A 635 -3.97 12.39 8.98
C LEU A 635 -2.84 12.83 9.93
N GLY A 636 -1.79 13.49 9.44
CA GLY A 636 -0.65 13.89 10.26
C GLY A 636 0.37 12.78 10.53
N VAL A 637 0.33 11.69 9.76
CA VAL A 637 1.29 10.59 9.84
C VAL A 637 2.39 10.79 8.79
N PRO A 638 3.67 10.85 9.21
CA PRO A 638 4.79 10.95 8.29
C PRO A 638 5.06 9.65 7.53
N VAL A 639 5.57 9.76 6.31
CA VAL A 639 5.90 8.63 5.44
C VAL A 639 7.31 8.79 4.88
N ILE A 640 8.14 7.77 5.05
CA ILE A 640 9.44 7.65 4.39
C ILE A 640 9.25 6.86 3.11
N VAL A 641 9.76 7.38 2.00
CA VAL A 641 9.87 6.63 0.74
C VAL A 641 11.33 6.30 0.48
N GLY A 642 11.58 5.16 -0.18
CA GLY A 642 12.93 4.86 -0.66
C GLY A 642 13.33 5.76 -1.84
N PRO A 643 14.56 5.63 -2.37
CA PRO A 643 15.11 6.53 -3.38
C PRO A 643 14.26 6.65 -4.64
N GLN A 644 13.64 5.54 -5.06
CA GLN A 644 12.77 5.52 -6.23
C GLN A 644 11.47 6.31 -6.02
N GLY A 645 11.00 6.43 -4.77
CA GLY A 645 9.81 7.20 -4.42
C GLY A 645 9.99 8.70 -4.59
N ALA A 646 11.23 9.22 -4.63
CA ALA A 646 11.50 10.62 -4.99
C ALA A 646 10.92 10.99 -6.38
N LYS A 647 10.74 9.99 -7.26
CA LYS A 647 10.14 10.16 -8.59
C LYS A 647 8.63 10.45 -8.57
N TYR A 648 7.99 10.42 -7.39
CA TYR A 648 6.66 11.02 -7.24
C TYR A 648 6.67 12.54 -7.36
N ARG A 649 7.84 13.19 -7.44
CA ARG A 649 8.05 14.63 -7.70
C ARG A 649 7.79 15.54 -6.51
N ARG A 650 7.11 15.10 -5.45
CA ARG A 650 6.77 15.95 -4.31
C ARG A 650 7.18 15.32 -2.98
N LEU A 651 7.77 16.13 -2.12
CA LEU A 651 7.95 15.88 -0.70
C LEU A 651 7.22 16.94 0.14
N TYR A 652 7.00 16.70 1.44
CA TYR A 652 6.44 17.66 2.40
C TYR A 652 7.45 17.83 3.52
N LEU A 653 8.32 18.83 3.35
CA LEU A 653 9.47 19.04 4.21
C LEU A 653 9.19 20.24 5.13
N GLY A 654 9.16 20.00 6.44
CA GLY A 654 9.26 21.08 7.40
C GLY A 654 10.68 21.63 7.46
N ARG A 655 10.78 22.91 7.82
CA ARG A 655 12.06 23.62 8.02
C ARG A 655 12.22 23.84 9.52
N LYS A 656 13.16 23.14 10.14
CA LYS A 656 13.37 23.19 11.60
C LYS A 656 13.72 24.60 12.12
N GLU A 657 14.19 25.49 11.24
CA GLU A 657 14.46 26.90 11.52
C GLU A 657 13.18 27.78 11.50
N ASP A 658 12.07 27.30 10.93
CA ASP A 658 10.78 28.01 10.84
C ASP A 658 9.98 27.84 12.15
N ILE A 659 10.40 28.60 13.17
CA ILE A 659 9.79 28.61 14.52
C ILE A 659 8.29 28.86 14.47
N GLU A 660 7.83 29.77 13.61
CA GLU A 660 6.41 30.14 13.50
C GLU A 660 5.57 28.93 13.06
N SER A 661 6.03 28.18 12.07
CA SER A 661 5.30 27.04 11.54
C SER A 661 5.17 25.86 12.53
N PHE A 662 6.13 25.73 13.46
CA PHE A 662 6.12 24.76 14.57
C PHE A 662 5.54 25.34 15.87
N THR A 663 4.95 26.53 15.84
CA THR A 663 4.20 27.07 16.96
C THR A 663 2.73 26.65 16.87
N VAL A 664 2.19 26.09 17.95
CA VAL A 664 0.80 25.62 18.06
C VAL A 664 0.10 26.30 19.24
N TYR A 665 -1.20 26.09 19.37
CA TYR A 665 -1.94 26.49 20.56
C TYR A 665 -1.83 25.40 21.63
N ASP A 666 -1.71 25.80 22.90
CA ASP A 666 -2.11 24.93 24.01
C ASP A 666 -3.62 25.09 24.23
N ALA A 667 -4.38 24.04 23.96
CA ALA A 667 -5.84 24.05 24.06
C ALA A 667 -6.34 24.36 25.48
N ARG A 668 -5.53 24.17 26.54
CA ARG A 668 -5.92 24.47 27.92
C ARG A 668 -5.75 25.92 28.30
N THR A 669 -4.79 26.64 27.72
CA THR A 669 -4.50 28.05 28.09
C THR A 669 -4.82 29.05 26.97
N GLY A 670 -4.85 28.59 25.72
CA GLY A 670 -4.96 29.41 24.53
C GLY A 670 -3.66 30.13 24.17
N ASP A 671 -2.54 29.80 24.81
CA ASP A 671 -1.24 30.39 24.50
C ASP A 671 -0.59 29.72 23.30
N LYS A 672 0.24 30.47 22.58
CA LYS A 672 1.05 29.95 21.47
C LYS A 672 2.37 29.40 22.03
N VAL A 673 2.68 28.15 21.71
CA VAL A 673 3.84 27.42 22.22
C VAL A 673 4.59 26.77 21.06
N TRP A 674 5.91 26.93 21.03
CA TRP A 674 6.77 26.22 20.09
C TRP A 674 6.97 24.77 20.55
N VAL A 675 6.75 23.81 19.65
CA VAL A 675 6.75 22.37 20.01
C VAL A 675 7.91 21.56 19.43
N GLY A 676 8.86 22.24 18.80
CA GLY A 676 9.96 21.60 18.08
C GLY A 676 9.53 20.94 16.77
N PRO A 677 10.50 20.51 15.94
CA PRO A 677 10.25 19.89 14.65
C PRO A 677 9.82 18.40 14.78
N ALA A 678 8.74 18.12 15.52
CA ALA A 678 8.28 16.76 15.82
C ALA A 678 6.83 16.53 15.32
N PRO A 679 6.58 15.74 14.26
CA PRO A 679 7.58 15.27 13.28
C PRO A 679 8.07 16.41 12.38
N GLU A 680 9.30 16.30 11.88
CA GLU A 680 9.93 17.36 11.07
C GLU A 680 9.41 17.37 9.63
N HIS A 681 9.08 16.21 9.08
CA HIS A 681 8.61 16.06 7.71
C HIS A 681 7.32 15.24 7.71
N LEU A 682 6.46 15.43 6.71
CA LEU A 682 5.34 14.52 6.46
C LEU A 682 5.64 13.52 5.35
N ILE A 683 6.48 13.86 4.37
CA ILE A 683 7.01 12.84 3.47
C ILE A 683 8.46 13.14 3.13
N TYR A 684 9.31 12.13 3.27
CA TYR A 684 10.76 12.22 3.16
C TYR A 684 11.30 11.08 2.29
N ALA A 685 12.28 11.36 1.43
CA ALA A 685 12.96 10.33 0.65
C ALA A 685 14.31 10.02 1.30
N ALA A 686 14.45 8.79 1.83
CA ALA A 686 15.72 8.30 2.37
C ALA A 686 16.54 7.60 1.28
N GLU A 687 17.85 7.79 1.31
CA GLU A 687 18.81 7.25 0.34
C GLU A 687 19.09 5.76 0.59
N ASN A 688 19.19 5.36 1.86
CA ASN A 688 19.53 4.00 2.28
C ASN A 688 18.76 3.59 3.54
N LYS A 689 18.80 2.29 3.85
CA LYS A 689 18.05 1.72 4.99
C LYS A 689 18.52 2.28 6.35
N GLU A 690 19.81 2.61 6.47
CA GLU A 690 20.39 3.17 7.69
C GLU A 690 19.76 4.54 8.01
N GLU A 691 19.70 5.41 7.01
CA GLU A 691 19.01 6.70 7.08
C GLU A 691 17.51 6.51 7.36
N ALA A 692 16.86 5.57 6.66
CA ALA A 692 15.44 5.30 6.84
C ALA A 692 15.10 4.88 8.28
N MET A 693 15.94 4.04 8.92
CA MET A 693 15.75 3.64 10.33
C MET A 693 15.92 4.82 11.29
N VAL A 694 16.94 5.66 11.06
CA VAL A 694 17.17 6.87 11.87
C VAL A 694 16.00 7.85 11.74
N MET A 695 15.54 8.08 10.51
CA MET A 695 14.41 8.96 10.23
C MET A 695 13.11 8.36 10.77
N ALA A 696 12.91 7.05 10.75
CA ALA A 696 11.72 6.42 11.34
C ALA A 696 11.63 6.69 12.84
N ALA A 697 12.75 6.55 13.57
CA ALA A 697 12.81 6.87 15.00
C ALA A 697 12.56 8.36 15.26
N LYS A 698 13.19 9.25 14.48
CA LYS A 698 13.03 10.70 14.59
C LYS A 698 11.60 11.14 14.31
N LEU A 699 10.99 10.65 13.23
CA LEU A 699 9.65 11.02 12.78
C LEU A 699 8.54 10.42 13.66
N CYS A 700 8.86 9.56 14.63
CA CYS A 700 7.91 9.11 15.66
C CYS A 700 7.85 10.03 16.90
N LEU A 701 8.77 10.99 17.04
CA LEU A 701 8.70 12.02 18.09
C LEU A 701 7.44 12.86 17.93
N ARG A 702 6.78 13.19 19.05
CA ARG A 702 5.57 14.00 19.06
C ARG A 702 5.63 15.13 20.09
N PRO A 703 4.95 16.27 19.84
CA PRO A 703 4.88 17.39 20.77
C PRO A 703 4.49 16.98 22.20
N ASN A 704 3.50 16.10 22.31
CA ASN A 704 2.91 15.67 23.58
C ASN A 704 3.67 14.56 24.32
N ASP A 705 4.79 14.03 23.79
CA ASP A 705 5.52 12.95 24.47
C ASP A 705 5.77 13.33 25.94
N THR A 706 5.50 12.43 26.88
CA THR A 706 5.87 12.67 28.29
C THR A 706 7.39 12.76 28.42
N THR A 707 7.92 13.23 29.54
CA THR A 707 9.38 13.23 29.76
C THR A 707 9.97 11.81 29.61
N LYS A 708 9.33 10.80 30.21
CA LYS A 708 9.73 9.40 30.08
C LYS A 708 9.66 8.92 28.63
N GLY A 709 8.55 9.18 27.93
CA GLY A 709 8.40 8.76 26.53
C GLY A 709 9.36 9.46 25.58
N ARG A 710 9.58 10.77 25.77
CA ARG A 710 10.57 11.54 25.00
C ARG A 710 11.97 10.99 25.20
N MET A 711 12.35 10.70 26.44
CA MET A 711 13.64 10.07 26.75
C MET A 711 13.81 8.72 26.05
N ILE A 712 12.77 7.87 26.01
CA ILE A 712 12.79 6.58 25.29
C ILE A 712 13.00 6.81 23.78
N LYS A 713 12.18 7.67 23.16
CA LYS A 713 12.29 7.96 21.72
C LYS A 713 13.64 8.56 21.34
N LEU A 714 14.15 9.49 22.15
CA LEU A 714 15.48 10.07 21.96
C LEU A 714 16.59 9.04 22.14
N THR A 715 16.43 8.08 23.04
CA THR A 715 17.39 6.98 23.20
C THR A 715 17.52 6.22 21.88
N HIS A 716 16.41 5.81 21.25
CA HIS A 716 16.46 5.13 19.96
C HIS A 716 17.01 5.99 18.84
N TYR A 717 16.63 7.27 18.77
CA TYR A 717 17.15 8.19 17.76
C TYR A 717 18.67 8.35 17.88
N VAL A 718 19.16 8.62 19.09
CA VAL A 718 20.60 8.78 19.37
C VAL A 718 21.35 7.48 19.09
N GLU A 719 20.87 6.34 19.56
CA GLU A 719 21.53 5.05 19.36
C GLU A 719 21.61 4.65 17.89
N LEU A 720 20.51 4.79 17.13
CA LEU A 720 20.51 4.48 15.69
C LEU A 720 21.46 5.42 14.94
N TYR A 721 21.43 6.72 15.26
CA TYR A 721 22.32 7.68 14.62
C TYR A 721 23.79 7.39 14.95
N LYS A 722 24.12 7.08 16.20
CA LYS A 722 25.48 6.69 16.61
C LYS A 722 25.91 5.38 15.95
N LYS A 723 25.01 4.39 15.88
CA LYS A 723 25.29 3.09 15.24
C LYS A 723 25.69 3.23 13.79
N PHE A 724 25.06 4.12 13.03
CA PHE A 724 25.28 4.25 11.59
C PHE A 724 26.22 5.41 11.19
N TYR A 725 26.30 6.48 11.99
CA TYR A 725 27.06 7.70 11.66
C TYR A 725 28.14 8.05 12.69
N GLY A 726 28.30 7.28 13.77
CA GLY A 726 29.40 7.42 14.74
C GLY A 726 29.39 8.70 15.59
N THR A 727 28.38 9.55 15.47
CA THR A 727 28.28 10.86 16.15
C THR A 727 26.91 11.04 16.79
N LEU A 728 26.71 12.11 17.58
CA LEU A 728 25.37 12.49 18.03
C LEU A 728 24.58 13.15 16.87
N PRO A 729 23.23 13.03 16.85
CA PRO A 729 22.44 13.73 15.86
C PRO A 729 22.67 15.25 15.94
N PRO A 730 22.91 15.93 14.80
CA PRO A 730 23.33 17.33 14.76
C PRO A 730 22.24 18.31 15.21
N ASP A 731 20.99 17.87 15.25
CA ASP A 731 19.79 18.62 15.63
C ASP A 731 19.13 18.09 16.91
N LEU A 732 19.82 17.24 17.67
CA LEU A 732 19.30 16.63 18.91
C LEU A 732 18.75 17.66 19.90
N HIS A 733 19.39 18.84 19.99
CA HIS A 733 19.00 19.94 20.87
C HIS A 733 17.58 20.49 20.59
N LEU A 734 17.05 20.29 19.37
CA LEU A 734 15.70 20.71 18.99
C LEU A 734 14.59 19.79 19.54
N PHE A 735 14.96 18.66 20.14
CA PHE A 735 14.00 17.68 20.67
C PHE A 735 14.12 17.48 22.18
N ILE A 736 15.14 18.06 22.82
CA ILE A 736 15.33 18.05 24.28
C ILE A 736 14.69 19.32 24.84
N ARG A 737 13.65 19.17 25.66
CA ARG A 737 12.93 20.30 26.26
C ARG A 737 13.53 20.68 27.61
N THR A 738 13.94 19.67 28.36
CA THR A 738 14.57 19.80 29.68
C THR A 738 15.65 18.73 29.82
N GLU A 739 16.53 18.86 30.81
CA GLU A 739 17.53 17.82 31.10
C GLU A 739 16.93 16.44 31.42
N ALA A 740 15.66 16.40 31.84
CA ALA A 740 14.96 15.16 32.15
C ALA A 740 14.58 14.36 30.89
N ASP A 741 14.58 14.97 29.70
CA ASP A 741 14.39 14.26 28.42
C ASP A 741 15.66 13.54 27.95
N ILE A 742 16.83 13.81 28.57
CA ILE A 742 18.12 13.30 28.09
C ILE A 742 18.24 11.79 28.35
N PRO A 743 18.55 10.97 27.32
CA PRO A 743 18.86 9.55 27.48
C PRO A 743 19.91 9.29 28.56
N ILE A 744 19.59 8.43 29.53
CA ILE A 744 20.45 8.14 30.69
C ILE A 744 21.81 7.60 30.26
N THR A 745 21.83 6.67 29.29
CA THR A 745 23.03 6.01 28.78
C THR A 745 24.02 6.96 28.11
N HIS A 746 23.55 8.08 27.56
CA HIS A 746 24.35 9.05 26.81
C HIS A 746 24.39 10.43 27.48
N LYS A 747 24.00 10.52 28.77
CA LYS A 747 23.73 11.80 29.43
C LYS A 747 24.91 12.77 29.43
N PHE A 748 26.11 12.30 29.77
CA PHE A 748 27.30 13.17 29.85
C PHE A 748 27.68 13.75 28.48
N GLU A 749 27.71 12.89 27.45
CA GLU A 749 28.04 13.27 26.08
C GLU A 749 27.01 14.27 25.51
N ILE A 750 25.72 14.03 25.76
CA ILE A 750 24.64 14.91 25.32
C ILE A 750 24.72 16.26 26.03
N LEU A 751 24.96 16.29 27.35
CA LEU A 751 25.13 17.56 28.08
C LEU A 751 26.32 18.37 27.57
N GLU A 752 27.42 17.72 27.20
CA GLU A 752 28.57 18.39 26.58
C GLU A 752 28.20 18.98 25.22
N TYR A 753 27.47 18.23 24.38
CA TYR A 753 26.95 18.71 23.11
C TYR A 753 25.99 19.89 23.29
N LEU A 754 25.05 19.82 24.24
CA LEU A 754 24.08 20.90 24.52
C LEU A 754 24.78 22.21 24.94
N LYS A 755 25.87 22.11 25.72
CA LYS A 755 26.71 23.28 26.06
C LYS A 755 27.38 23.88 24.82
N LYS A 756 27.85 23.05 23.90
CA LYS A 756 28.51 23.52 22.66
C LYS A 756 27.56 24.28 21.72
N VAL A 757 26.26 23.97 21.76
CA VAL A 757 25.24 24.61 20.92
C VAL A 757 24.43 25.70 21.65
N ASP A 758 24.89 26.15 22.82
CA ASP A 758 24.20 27.15 23.67
C ASP A 758 22.72 26.83 23.91
N TRP A 759 22.40 25.56 24.13
CA TRP A 759 21.02 25.13 24.36
C TRP A 759 20.49 25.64 25.71
N LYS A 760 19.22 26.04 25.71
CA LYS A 760 18.48 26.46 26.90
C LYS A 760 17.21 25.60 27.05
N PRO A 761 16.83 25.23 28.30
CA PRO A 761 15.56 24.57 28.54
C PRO A 761 14.39 25.37 27.98
N TRP A 762 13.38 24.68 27.46
CA TRP A 762 12.19 25.32 26.90
C TRP A 762 11.41 26.00 28.02
N GLU A 763 10.93 27.22 27.77
CA GLU A 763 10.27 28.05 28.80
C GLU A 763 9.05 27.37 29.41
N ARG A 764 8.24 26.67 28.59
CA ARG A 764 7.07 25.90 29.02
C ARG A 764 6.85 24.67 28.13
N PRO A 765 6.66 23.46 28.70
CA PRO A 765 6.21 22.32 27.92
C PRO A 765 4.73 22.49 27.55
N VAL A 766 4.39 22.21 26.29
CA VAL A 766 2.99 22.16 25.84
C VAL A 766 2.27 20.97 26.47
N VAL A 767 1.05 21.16 26.96
CA VAL A 767 0.26 20.08 27.61
C VAL A 767 -0.85 19.59 26.69
N ASP A 768 -1.50 20.50 25.96
CA ASP A 768 -2.56 20.14 25.01
C ASP A 768 -2.35 20.78 23.62
N PRO A 769 -1.32 20.35 22.86
CA PRO A 769 -0.99 20.96 21.58
C PRO A 769 -2.09 20.74 20.52
N THR A 770 -2.47 21.82 19.83
CA THR A 770 -3.43 21.79 18.72
C THR A 770 -3.17 22.91 17.70
N LEU A 771 -3.42 22.62 16.43
CA LEU A 771 -3.50 23.62 15.36
C LEU A 771 -4.91 24.21 15.18
N LEU A 772 -5.90 23.73 15.94
CA LEU A 772 -7.30 24.12 15.81
C LEU A 772 -7.72 25.08 16.91
N GLU A 773 -7.93 26.35 16.54
CA GLU A 773 -8.36 27.39 17.47
C GLU A 773 -9.70 27.06 18.15
N ARG A 774 -10.60 26.38 17.44
CA ARG A 774 -11.90 25.95 18.00
C ARG A 774 -11.81 24.97 19.16
N LEU A 775 -10.65 24.36 19.39
CA LEU A 775 -10.42 23.42 20.50
C LEU A 775 -9.88 24.11 21.75
N ILE A 776 -9.57 25.41 21.69
CA ILE A 776 -9.13 26.19 22.85
C ILE A 776 -10.28 26.28 23.86
N ARG A 777 -10.03 25.83 25.09
CA ARG A 777 -11.05 25.71 26.15
C ARG A 777 -11.30 27.02 26.88
N VAL A 778 -10.34 27.94 26.86
CA VAL A 778 -10.45 29.25 27.49
C VAL A 778 -11.01 30.23 26.48
N LYS A 779 -12.19 30.80 26.77
CA LYS A 779 -12.64 32.00 26.06
C LYS A 779 -11.85 33.18 26.63
N LYS A 780 -10.89 33.70 25.86
CA LYS A 780 -10.27 35.00 26.16
C LYS A 780 -11.21 36.12 25.75
#